data_AF-A0AAV5WDD2-F1
#
_entry.id   AF-A0AAV5WDD2-F1
#
_cell.length_a   1.000
_cell.length_b   1.000
_cell.length_c   1.000
_cell.angle_alpha   90.00
_cell.angle_beta   90.00
_cell.angle_gamma   90.00
#
_symmetry.space_group_name_H-M   'P 1'
#
loop_
_entity.id
_entity.type
_entity.pdbx_description
1 polymer ?
#
loop_
_entity_poly.entity_id
_entity_poly.type
_entity_poly.pdbx_seq_one_letter_code
_entity_poly.pdbx_strand_id
1 'polypeptide(L)'
;GMVLVSTPQLPLIVSSDDSPRCSLLDVPATCPSILQLIRPSSPLHIPAVHVPGITTSTLTTRRRLVEIMSVSERSRSLTAGVGLKRKLDDVKPLCARSKPGTITLIDPKYSKYFSTGDTVKKKRMIPFESILPQKRDVIDLLDEALNLISRGDGQLCRMNLRELSTDHLSTLDQRHHTKALQILIEIGRVSRIAEVGKLALRIVHSILERTDDDTLVDLLPHFVCVSETTERSLGTHHFLDASILSIMEMVFRRGVIDELDVVPPWILRVLERSEKDPHDPMKRREAVRFRVAIGVMNIVGGESPLDLQSILCECTRDRDVRVRMQAIEGIREVNQLQVDTYPVIKELCRDSQSSVRISSLKLIHRFAQTFPTHEISVSSSSSSLISSRISLSDDAFCIVCHAVNDMEVEVRSLACALLGEFDIVSESFLDQTLDKKLMKMKTTDGGSMIGVRTKDSLFSIRKVEKKRQEWSEWASGKELNEVARGEKKKRAKDEESIMPQGACGAFISALEDEFMCVRKAAVYSLGKLASTRPAFAATALDHLADMFNDEIEEVRLDSIKALAPLVSRGELYKEQLETIIKCLDDATPVSRSALRKLLEKAKFGDVECIRICVRSLLFCMKRYPMDKYEIFETMASLGRCHSSLVHPLVTQLLQIHPIFVSQEKSLQDDQYMAKLLLVLNAASQFEPIVSLLPPYAIRHFRYMRCAMPHLVPLVTAMEGHEREAAEKSLSLLRDESITSKGNVLQEVYSRLLDVQSTKELNTRTKLRKYIVEDLNAISSLNASLASPSRLLISLISILDSIDQTVLQSIGDAVEVHNDIDKELWTVECIEDGLASLPPPIQSFLVEIRLHQLVYRWLTSLLLRPLTYRIVVDNMRSEIIAIKRRLSSLSLVQSSSSNEVINGLDYLLQSGKIISTQVLTDLILKNPPSLPSSINNIESVRVKWAKIIEPESDISMERPHRFVAILPSCTSFVADVHELEEGDSERIRVKIDYPDGSVTLFRPRIKEMSKMDENTIRIRSNVLIAVSSAWSNAADVVLSVVLVPSSLSSRPIPLSSSPSS
;
A
#
# COMPACT_ATOMS: atom_id res chain seq x y z
N GLY A 1 0.18 45.96 -20.72
CA GLY A 1 1.00 46.12 -19.51
C GLY A 1 1.22 47.60 -19.24
N MET A 2 1.54 47.98 -18.00
CA MET A 2 1.68 49.36 -17.50
C MET A 2 0.37 50.20 -17.52
N VAL A 3 0.10 51.15 -16.62
CA VAL A 3 0.58 51.49 -15.25
C VAL A 3 -0.53 52.40 -14.65
N LEU A 4 -1.21 52.03 -13.54
CA LEU A 4 -0.95 52.40 -12.12
C LEU A 4 -1.62 53.73 -11.64
N VAL A 5 -1.79 53.87 -10.32
CA VAL A 5 -2.18 55.05 -9.49
C VAL A 5 -3.67 55.44 -9.42
N SER A 6 -4.24 55.44 -8.20
CA SER A 6 -5.54 56.06 -7.86
C SER A 6 -5.73 56.36 -6.36
N THR A 7 -5.51 57.61 -5.94
CA THR A 7 -5.92 58.28 -4.67
C THR A 7 -5.89 59.82 -4.94
N PRO A 8 -6.39 60.76 -4.09
CA PRO A 8 -6.92 60.65 -2.71
C PRO A 8 -8.21 61.51 -2.40
N GLN A 9 -8.50 61.67 -1.09
CA GLN A 9 -9.14 62.82 -0.38
C GLN A 9 -10.67 62.86 -0.03
N LEU A 10 -10.91 63.55 1.10
CA LEU A 10 -12.17 63.87 1.84
C LEU A 10 -12.61 65.34 1.53
N PRO A 11 -13.47 66.11 2.29
CA PRO A 11 -14.38 65.85 3.45
C PRO A 11 -15.79 66.56 3.33
N LEU A 12 -16.42 66.90 4.49
CA LEU A 12 -17.59 67.82 4.77
C LEU A 12 -18.97 67.12 4.91
N ILE A 13 -19.87 67.28 5.93
CA ILE A 13 -20.20 68.23 7.05
C ILE A 13 -21.52 69.05 6.82
N VAL A 14 -22.29 69.36 7.89
CA VAL A 14 -23.63 70.05 7.97
C VAL A 14 -24.81 69.07 7.66
N SER A 15 -25.73 68.66 8.57
CA SER A 15 -26.69 69.31 9.50
C SER A 15 -27.91 69.98 8.80
N SER A 16 -29.12 70.12 9.35
CA SER A 16 -29.65 69.97 10.74
C SER A 16 -31.18 69.74 10.75
N ASP A 17 -31.69 69.20 11.86
CA ASP A 17 -33.01 69.38 12.53
C ASP A 17 -34.34 69.44 11.75
N ASP A 18 -35.34 68.69 12.25
CA ASP A 18 -36.63 69.30 12.65
C ASP A 18 -37.33 68.50 13.78
N SER A 19 -38.08 69.17 14.66
CA SER A 19 -38.85 68.56 15.77
C SER A 19 -39.94 69.54 16.27
N PRO A 20 -41.10 69.09 16.82
CA PRO A 20 -41.19 68.71 18.25
C PRO A 20 -42.37 67.72 18.53
N ARG A 21 -43.02 67.48 19.70
CA ARG A 21 -42.91 67.89 21.13
C ARG A 21 -43.75 66.94 22.03
N CYS A 22 -43.37 66.76 23.31
CA CYS A 22 -44.24 66.46 24.48
C CYS A 22 -45.05 65.12 24.54
N SER A 23 -45.33 64.50 25.71
CA SER A 23 -45.04 64.88 27.12
C SER A 23 -45.28 63.75 28.16
N LEU A 24 -44.64 63.90 29.34
CA LEU A 24 -44.99 63.41 30.70
C LEU A 24 -44.57 61.99 31.21
N LEU A 25 -43.73 62.05 32.26
CA LEU A 25 -43.68 61.26 33.52
C LEU A 25 -43.10 59.81 33.61
N ASP A 26 -42.06 59.75 34.44
CA ASP A 26 -41.74 58.79 35.53
C ASP A 26 -41.38 57.31 35.30
N VAL A 27 -40.09 57.05 35.56
CA VAL A 27 -39.45 55.91 36.26
C VAL A 27 -40.41 54.90 36.91
N PRO A 28 -40.32 53.60 36.55
CA PRO A 28 -39.52 52.68 37.37
C PRO A 28 -38.69 51.62 36.61
N ALA A 29 -37.85 50.92 37.35
CA ALA A 29 -37.01 49.82 36.88
C ALA A 29 -37.69 48.43 37.05
N THR A 30 -36.97 47.39 36.61
CA THR A 30 -37.23 45.94 36.80
C THR A 30 -38.43 45.31 36.08
N CYS A 31 -38.12 44.29 35.28
CA CYS A 31 -39.00 43.13 35.00
C CYS A 31 -38.12 41.87 34.84
N PRO A 32 -38.65 40.64 35.09
CA PRO A 32 -37.82 39.56 35.64
C PRO A 32 -37.79 38.26 34.81
N SER A 33 -36.89 37.36 35.21
CA SER A 33 -36.92 35.93 34.85
C SER A 33 -38.05 35.17 35.59
N ILE A 34 -38.23 33.85 35.29
CA ILE A 34 -39.18 32.85 35.87
C ILE A 34 -40.48 32.67 35.04
N LEU A 35 -40.95 31.47 34.65
CA LEU A 35 -40.39 30.09 34.61
C LEU A 35 -41.27 29.13 33.74
N GLN A 36 -40.74 27.92 33.47
CA GLN A 36 -41.43 26.60 33.46
C GLN A 36 -42.16 26.01 32.23
N LEU A 37 -42.30 24.67 32.32
CA LEU A 37 -42.92 23.66 31.42
C LEU A 37 -42.10 23.34 30.15
N ILE A 38 -41.92 22.08 29.72
CA ILE A 38 -42.64 20.81 29.99
C ILE A 38 -41.68 19.67 30.46
N ARG A 39 -42.19 18.70 31.24
CA ARG A 39 -41.54 17.40 31.56
C ARG A 39 -42.09 16.27 30.68
N PRO A 40 -41.34 15.16 30.55
CA PRO A 40 -41.92 13.85 30.90
C PRO A 40 -41.16 13.18 32.06
N SER A 41 -41.71 12.11 32.63
CA SER A 41 -41.19 11.48 33.85
C SER A 41 -41.48 9.98 33.96
N SER A 42 -40.43 9.18 34.20
CA SER A 42 -40.49 7.87 34.86
C SER A 42 -39.10 7.49 35.37
N PRO A 43 -38.98 6.67 36.45
CA PRO A 43 -37.72 6.52 37.19
C PRO A 43 -36.88 5.32 36.75
N LEU A 44 -35.56 5.41 36.97
CA LEU A 44 -34.64 4.27 37.00
C LEU A 44 -33.87 4.25 38.33
N HIS A 45 -33.73 3.06 38.92
CA HIS A 45 -33.01 2.87 40.17
C HIS A 45 -31.50 3.00 39.97
N ILE A 46 -30.83 3.72 40.88
CA ILE A 46 -29.39 3.65 41.08
C ILE A 46 -29.15 2.91 42.40
N PRO A 47 -28.65 1.65 42.40
CA PRO A 47 -28.11 1.04 43.61
C PRO A 47 -26.73 1.63 43.91
N ALA A 48 -26.45 1.95 45.17
CA ALA A 48 -25.15 2.45 45.59
C ALA A 48 -24.09 1.33 45.58
N VAL A 49 -22.86 1.66 45.19
CA VAL A 49 -21.68 0.80 45.35
C VAL A 49 -20.74 1.43 46.37
N HIS A 50 -20.25 0.62 47.31
CA HIS A 50 -19.43 1.07 48.43
C HIS A 50 -18.05 1.57 48.00
N VAL A 51 -17.58 2.65 48.65
CA VAL A 51 -16.16 2.94 48.81
C VAL A 51 -15.66 2.27 50.09
N PRO A 52 -14.75 1.29 50.04
CA PRO A 52 -14.01 0.83 51.21
C PRO A 52 -12.81 1.75 51.47
N GLY A 53 -12.79 2.40 52.64
CA GLY A 53 -11.72 3.31 53.03
C GLY A 53 -10.42 2.61 53.43
N ILE A 54 -9.28 3.26 53.16
CA ILE A 54 -7.95 2.82 53.63
C ILE A 54 -7.85 3.03 55.15
N THR A 55 -7.36 2.03 55.88
CA THR A 55 -6.90 2.15 57.27
C THR A 55 -5.52 1.51 57.43
N THR A 56 -4.76 1.93 58.45
CA THR A 56 -3.29 1.83 58.48
C THR A 56 -2.74 0.89 59.57
N SER A 57 -1.66 0.16 59.26
CA SER A 57 -0.66 -0.42 60.20
C SER A 57 0.47 -1.11 59.39
N THR A 58 1.67 -0.52 59.23
CA THR A 58 2.83 -0.43 60.15
C THR A 58 3.72 -1.68 60.28
N LEU A 59 5.01 -1.53 59.91
CA LEU A 59 6.20 -2.29 60.39
C LEU A 59 6.33 -3.76 59.89
N THR A 60 7.51 -4.40 59.76
CA THR A 60 8.91 -3.99 60.03
C THR A 60 9.95 -4.74 59.15
N THR A 61 10.90 -3.98 58.57
CA THR A 61 12.37 -4.21 58.46
C THR A 61 13.02 -5.60 58.21
N ARG A 62 14.06 -5.59 57.34
CA ARG A 62 15.22 -6.53 57.14
C ARG A 62 15.02 -7.70 56.16
N ARG A 63 16.08 -8.32 55.59
CA ARG A 63 17.36 -7.86 54.95
C ARG A 63 18.16 -9.12 54.47
N ARG A 64 18.86 -9.01 53.32
CA ARG A 64 20.07 -9.77 52.88
C ARG A 64 19.96 -11.19 52.25
N LEU A 65 20.77 -11.34 51.18
CA LEU A 65 21.58 -12.47 50.65
C LEU A 65 20.92 -13.86 50.43
N VAL A 66 20.94 -14.46 49.24
CA VAL A 66 22.08 -14.92 48.38
C VAL A 66 22.73 -16.23 48.87
N GLU A 67 22.97 -17.12 47.89
CA GLU A 67 23.76 -18.37 47.87
C GLU A 67 23.13 -19.75 48.23
N ILE A 68 23.08 -20.61 47.19
CA ILE A 68 23.55 -22.01 47.11
C ILE A 68 23.11 -23.00 48.22
N MET A 69 22.31 -24.02 47.82
CA MET A 69 22.79 -25.43 47.75
C MET A 69 21.80 -26.33 47.00
N SER A 70 22.30 -27.47 46.49
CA SER A 70 21.55 -28.48 45.74
C SER A 70 21.14 -29.68 46.59
N VAL A 71 19.96 -30.25 46.32
CA VAL A 71 19.58 -31.63 46.68
C VAL A 71 18.78 -32.24 45.51
N SER A 72 18.89 -33.55 45.31
CA SER A 72 18.26 -34.27 44.20
C SER A 72 17.42 -35.46 44.67
N GLU A 73 16.19 -35.57 44.19
CA GLU A 73 15.40 -36.81 44.13
C GLU A 73 14.68 -36.83 42.77
N ARG A 74 14.91 -37.73 41.81
CA ARG A 74 14.95 -39.21 41.75
C ARG A 74 13.60 -39.92 41.94
N SER A 75 13.12 -40.45 40.81
CA SER A 75 12.15 -41.54 40.67
C SER A 75 10.68 -41.16 40.96
N ARG A 76 9.67 -41.90 40.45
CA ARG A 76 9.71 -43.20 39.76
C ARG A 76 8.62 -43.26 38.67
N SER A 77 8.81 -44.13 37.68
CA SER A 77 7.78 -44.47 36.69
C SER A 77 6.65 -45.31 37.30
N LEU A 78 5.44 -45.15 36.79
CA LEU A 78 4.42 -46.20 36.83
C LEU A 78 3.69 -46.29 35.49
N THR A 79 3.91 -47.39 34.77
CA THR A 79 3.23 -47.72 33.52
C THR A 79 2.01 -48.57 33.82
N ALA A 80 0.86 -48.18 33.28
CA ALA A 80 -0.32 -49.03 33.15
C ALA A 80 -1.03 -48.71 31.83
N GLY A 81 -1.51 -49.74 31.13
CA GLY A 81 -2.21 -49.63 29.85
C GLY A 81 -2.91 -50.94 29.50
N VAL A 82 -3.43 -51.03 28.27
CA VAL A 82 -4.32 -52.11 27.77
C VAL A 82 -5.73 -52.04 28.39
N GLY A 83 -6.83 -52.18 27.64
CA GLY A 83 -7.00 -52.30 26.18
C GLY A 83 -8.45 -51.99 25.76
N LEU A 84 -8.76 -51.47 24.57
CA LEU A 84 -8.48 -51.94 23.19
C LEU A 84 -9.56 -52.91 22.66
N LYS A 85 -10.56 -52.36 21.93
CA LYS A 85 -11.36 -52.96 20.83
C LYS A 85 -12.42 -51.95 20.33
N ARG A 86 -12.87 -51.92 19.07
CA ARG A 86 -12.26 -52.12 17.72
C ARG A 86 -13.37 -51.94 16.65
N LYS A 87 -12.99 -51.79 15.36
CA LYS A 87 -13.87 -51.69 14.15
C LYS A 87 -14.57 -50.33 13.99
N LEU A 88 -14.88 -49.78 12.79
CA LEU A 88 -14.63 -50.10 11.36
C LEU A 88 -14.94 -48.79 10.56
N ASP A 89 -14.38 -48.39 9.41
CA ASP A 89 -13.15 -48.78 8.69
C ASP A 89 -12.70 -47.63 7.72
N ASP A 90 -12.61 -47.83 6.40
CA ASP A 90 -11.96 -46.95 5.40
C ASP A 90 -12.74 -45.68 4.95
N VAL A 91 -11.99 -44.59 4.68
CA VAL A 91 -11.76 -44.02 3.32
C VAL A 91 -10.72 -42.88 3.39
N LYS A 92 -9.88 -42.73 2.35
CA LYS A 92 -8.80 -41.71 2.25
C LYS A 92 -9.29 -40.37 1.68
N PRO A 93 -8.73 -39.25 2.15
CA PRO A 93 -8.41 -38.10 1.30
C PRO A 93 -6.88 -37.86 1.19
N LEU A 94 -6.42 -37.23 0.10
CA LEU A 94 -5.02 -36.81 -0.05
C LEU A 94 -4.80 -35.42 0.58
N CYS A 95 -3.79 -35.29 1.44
CA CYS A 95 -3.34 -33.97 1.90
C CYS A 95 -2.30 -33.37 0.94
N ALA A 96 -2.67 -32.28 0.26
CA ALA A 96 -1.70 -31.40 -0.37
C ALA A 96 -0.82 -30.71 0.70
N ARG A 97 0.45 -30.45 0.38
CA ARG A 97 1.38 -29.67 1.22
C ARG A 97 1.76 -28.38 0.50
N SER A 98 1.10 -27.28 0.85
CA SER A 98 1.58 -25.94 0.53
C SER A 98 2.84 -25.61 1.33
N LYS A 99 3.85 -25.02 0.68
CA LYS A 99 5.05 -24.48 1.33
C LYS A 99 4.94 -22.96 1.42
N PRO A 100 5.28 -22.32 2.55
CA PRO A 100 5.70 -20.92 2.52
C PRO A 100 7.07 -20.82 1.82
N GLY A 101 7.31 -19.70 1.12
CA GLY A 101 8.54 -19.51 0.33
C GLY A 101 9.81 -19.47 1.18
N THR A 102 10.93 -19.92 0.61
CA THR A 102 12.28 -19.77 1.18
C THR A 102 13.16 -19.11 0.13
N ILE A 103 13.93 -18.10 0.54
CA ILE A 103 14.80 -17.32 -0.35
C ILE A 103 15.89 -18.22 -0.93
N THR A 104 16.14 -18.10 -2.24
CA THR A 104 17.04 -18.98 -3.00
C THR A 104 18.51 -18.70 -2.70
N LEU A 105 19.17 -19.62 -1.99
CA LEU A 105 20.62 -19.74 -1.95
C LEU A 105 21.13 -20.53 -3.18
N ILE A 106 22.40 -20.33 -3.51
CA ILE A 106 23.01 -20.66 -4.82
C ILE A 106 23.34 -22.16 -4.98
N ASP A 107 23.27 -22.65 -6.23
CA ASP A 107 23.35 -24.07 -6.67
C ASP A 107 24.62 -24.83 -6.19
N PRO A 108 24.50 -26.00 -5.52
CA PRO A 108 25.63 -26.75 -4.98
C PRO A 108 26.25 -27.75 -5.97
N LYS A 109 27.21 -27.30 -6.79
CA LYS A 109 28.06 -28.19 -7.62
C LYS A 109 29.55 -27.87 -7.52
N TYR A 110 30.24 -28.43 -6.52
CA TYR A 110 31.62 -28.93 -6.61
C TYR A 110 31.97 -29.72 -5.33
N SER A 111 31.80 -31.05 -5.37
CA SER A 111 32.13 -31.95 -4.27
C SER A 111 32.63 -33.30 -4.80
N LYS A 112 33.95 -33.43 -4.93
CA LYS A 112 34.73 -34.68 -5.05
C LYS A 112 36.23 -34.33 -5.06
N TYR A 113 37.05 -35.29 -4.62
CA TYR A 113 38.48 -35.14 -4.27
C TYR A 113 38.68 -34.23 -3.04
N PHE A 114 39.41 -34.60 -1.99
CA PHE A 114 40.30 -35.74 -1.78
C PHE A 114 39.88 -36.66 -0.63
N SER A 115 40.34 -37.91 -0.65
CA SER A 115 40.22 -38.87 0.45
C SER A 115 41.51 -39.67 0.62
N THR A 116 42.35 -39.25 1.56
CA THR A 116 43.45 -40.02 2.15
C THR A 116 43.61 -39.55 3.58
N GLY A 117 43.48 -40.42 4.56
CA GLY A 117 43.83 -40.12 5.95
C GLY A 117 45.01 -40.98 6.38
N ASP A 118 45.74 -40.57 7.41
CA ASP A 118 46.39 -41.55 8.28
C ASP A 118 46.74 -41.06 9.70
N THR A 119 46.71 -41.99 10.64
CA THR A 119 47.25 -42.00 12.00
C THR A 119 46.78 -40.97 13.06
N VAL A 120 46.64 -41.47 14.29
CA VAL A 120 46.27 -40.72 15.50
C VAL A 120 47.51 -40.48 16.38
N LYS A 121 47.75 -39.23 16.82
CA LYS A 121 48.50 -38.95 18.06
C LYS A 121 47.87 -37.82 18.88
N LYS A 122 47.57 -38.11 20.15
CA LYS A 122 47.01 -37.16 21.12
C LYS A 122 48.02 -36.06 21.48
N LYS A 123 47.57 -34.79 21.49
CA LYS A 123 48.14 -33.73 22.34
C LYS A 123 47.01 -32.98 23.05
N ARG A 124 47.35 -32.35 24.18
CA ARG A 124 46.39 -31.78 25.15
C ARG A 124 45.53 -30.68 24.52
N MET A 125 44.23 -30.71 24.77
CA MET A 125 43.45 -29.47 24.77
C MET A 125 43.89 -28.63 25.98
N ILE A 126 44.29 -27.40 25.72
CA ILE A 126 44.31 -26.30 26.68
C ILE A 126 43.05 -25.48 26.37
N PRO A 127 42.21 -25.10 27.35
CA PRO A 127 41.07 -24.23 27.06
C PRO A 127 41.61 -22.86 26.64
N PHE A 128 41.37 -22.48 25.39
CA PHE A 128 41.58 -21.10 24.96
C PHE A 128 40.40 -20.27 25.45
N GLU A 129 40.68 -19.34 26.36
CA GLU A 129 39.74 -18.32 26.77
C GLU A 129 39.42 -17.38 25.59
N SER A 130 38.27 -16.71 25.67
CA SER A 130 37.75 -15.88 24.58
C SER A 130 38.57 -14.61 24.36
N ILE A 131 39.60 -14.71 23.51
CA ILE A 131 40.23 -13.54 22.91
C ILE A 131 39.21 -12.90 21.97
N LEU A 132 38.66 -11.76 22.39
CA LEU A 132 37.93 -10.87 21.49
C LEU A 132 38.82 -10.56 20.28
N PRO A 133 38.34 -10.74 19.03
CA PRO A 133 39.11 -10.30 17.88
C PRO A 133 39.28 -8.78 17.97
N GLN A 134 40.53 -8.35 18.11
CA GLN A 134 40.88 -6.94 17.93
C GLN A 134 40.38 -6.51 16.55
N LYS A 135 39.74 -5.33 16.46
CA LYS A 135 39.50 -4.69 15.16
C LYS A 135 40.86 -4.39 14.53
N ARG A 136 41.36 -5.29 13.68
CA ARG A 136 42.45 -5.00 12.75
C ARG A 136 41.97 -3.93 11.78
N ASP A 137 42.86 -3.05 11.35
CA ASP A 137 42.56 -2.15 10.24
C ASP A 137 42.36 -2.98 8.95
N VAL A 138 41.40 -2.57 8.13
CA VAL A 138 41.18 -3.15 6.80
C VAL A 138 42.41 -2.94 5.92
N ILE A 139 43.09 -1.80 6.09
CA ILE A 139 44.32 -1.48 5.36
C ILE A 139 45.45 -2.44 5.73
N ASP A 140 45.67 -2.71 7.03
CA ASP A 140 46.69 -3.67 7.49
C ASP A 140 46.42 -5.08 6.96
N LEU A 141 45.16 -5.50 6.92
CA LEU A 141 44.74 -6.82 6.42
C LEU A 141 44.93 -6.94 4.90
N LEU A 142 44.74 -5.85 4.15
CA LEU A 142 45.02 -5.77 2.72
C LEU A 142 46.52 -5.75 2.42
N ASP A 143 47.31 -4.98 3.17
CA ASP A 143 48.78 -4.97 3.07
C ASP A 143 49.38 -6.35 3.48
N GLU A 144 48.78 -7.05 4.45
CA GLU A 144 49.09 -8.46 4.77
C GLU A 144 48.75 -9.39 3.58
N ALA A 145 47.57 -9.24 2.96
CA ALA A 145 47.17 -10.03 1.80
C ALA A 145 48.08 -9.81 0.57
N LEU A 146 48.53 -8.58 0.32
CA LEU A 146 49.50 -8.24 -0.73
C LEU A 146 50.89 -8.84 -0.45
N ASN A 147 51.33 -8.84 0.80
CA ASN A 147 52.55 -9.53 1.23
C ASN A 147 52.45 -11.05 1.05
N LEU A 148 51.30 -11.66 1.35
CA LEU A 148 51.08 -13.10 1.21
C LEU A 148 51.08 -13.56 -0.25
N ILE A 149 50.37 -12.87 -1.16
CA ILE A 149 50.39 -13.23 -2.58
C ILE A 149 51.78 -13.02 -3.21
N SER A 150 52.53 -11.99 -2.78
CA SER A 150 53.92 -11.75 -3.19
C SER A 150 54.89 -12.85 -2.71
N ARG A 151 54.56 -13.56 -1.63
CA ARG A 151 55.30 -14.73 -1.11
C ARG A 151 54.81 -16.06 -1.69
N GLY A 152 53.74 -16.04 -2.49
CA GLY A 152 53.14 -17.22 -3.12
C GLY A 152 52.05 -17.92 -2.31
N ASP A 153 51.70 -17.45 -1.10
CA ASP A 153 50.61 -18.04 -0.31
C ASP A 153 49.24 -17.50 -0.74
N GLY A 154 48.77 -18.02 -1.86
CA GLY A 154 47.45 -17.72 -2.39
C GLY A 154 46.28 -18.34 -1.61
N GLN A 155 46.52 -19.28 -0.69
CA GLN A 155 45.43 -19.85 0.11
C GLN A 155 45.08 -18.94 1.28
N LEU A 156 46.08 -18.49 2.04
CA LEU A 156 45.87 -17.56 3.15
C LEU A 156 45.42 -16.18 2.62
N CYS A 157 46.02 -15.69 1.52
CA CYS A 157 45.55 -14.47 0.85
C CYS A 157 44.05 -14.55 0.45
N ARG A 158 43.58 -15.70 -0.07
CA ARG A 158 42.15 -15.92 -0.41
C ARG A 158 41.24 -16.01 0.82
N MET A 159 41.76 -16.36 1.99
CA MET A 159 41.01 -16.32 3.25
C MET A 159 40.86 -14.88 3.74
N ASN A 160 41.96 -14.12 3.85
CA ASN A 160 41.93 -12.70 4.22
C ASN A 160 40.97 -11.90 3.33
N LEU A 161 41.05 -12.07 2.00
CA LEU A 161 40.14 -11.41 1.04
C LEU A 161 38.67 -11.87 1.10
N ARG A 162 38.35 -12.93 1.86
CA ARG A 162 36.98 -13.40 2.12
C ARG A 162 36.42 -12.95 3.47
N GLU A 163 37.27 -12.57 4.40
CA GLU A 163 36.85 -11.98 5.69
C GLU A 163 36.39 -10.52 5.52
N LEU A 164 36.81 -9.87 4.44
CA LEU A 164 36.27 -8.59 3.96
C LEU A 164 34.85 -8.77 3.41
N SER A 165 33.82 -8.44 4.20
CA SER A 165 32.47 -8.27 3.65
C SER A 165 32.35 -6.93 2.93
N THR A 166 31.57 -6.93 1.83
CA THR A 166 31.24 -5.73 1.03
C THR A 166 30.63 -4.61 1.87
N ASP A 167 29.86 -4.99 2.90
CA ASP A 167 29.12 -4.04 3.73
C ASP A 167 30.05 -3.26 4.66
N HIS A 168 31.04 -3.92 5.28
CA HIS A 168 32.04 -3.23 6.12
C HIS A 168 32.92 -2.28 5.29
N LEU A 169 33.30 -2.67 4.07
CA LEU A 169 34.07 -1.82 3.15
C LEU A 169 33.32 -0.52 2.82
N SER A 170 31.99 -0.54 2.76
CA SER A 170 31.16 0.66 2.54
C SER A 170 31.07 1.62 3.74
N THR A 171 31.72 1.30 4.87
CA THR A 171 31.70 2.13 6.11
C THR A 171 33.05 2.78 6.46
N LEU A 172 34.05 2.67 5.57
CA LEU A 172 35.36 3.31 5.72
C LEU A 172 35.31 4.79 5.28
N ASP A 173 36.22 5.62 5.79
CA ASP A 173 36.40 6.98 5.27
C ASP A 173 36.96 6.96 3.85
N GLN A 174 36.59 7.96 3.04
CA GLN A 174 36.95 8.10 1.63
C GLN A 174 38.47 8.01 1.34
N ARG A 175 39.32 8.48 2.26
CA ARG A 175 40.79 8.35 2.16
C ARG A 175 41.28 6.91 2.31
N HIS A 176 40.58 6.10 3.09
CA HIS A 176 40.87 4.68 3.26
C HIS A 176 40.33 3.87 2.07
N HIS A 177 39.25 4.30 1.41
CA HIS A 177 38.79 3.69 0.14
C HIS A 177 39.87 3.74 -0.94
N THR A 178 40.43 4.92 -1.26
CA THR A 178 41.43 5.04 -2.34
C THR A 178 42.66 4.17 -2.08
N LYS A 179 43.18 4.10 -0.84
CA LYS A 179 44.31 3.21 -0.50
C LYS A 179 43.91 1.73 -0.60
N ALA A 180 42.73 1.33 -0.10
CA ALA A 180 42.26 -0.05 -0.20
C ALA A 180 42.11 -0.51 -1.67
N LEU A 181 41.58 0.37 -2.52
CA LEU A 181 41.43 0.14 -3.96
C LEU A 181 42.80 -0.03 -4.64
N GLN A 182 43.77 0.83 -4.37
CA GLN A 182 45.14 0.70 -4.88
C GLN A 182 45.78 -0.65 -4.49
N ILE A 183 45.66 -1.08 -3.23
CA ILE A 183 46.21 -2.37 -2.78
C ILE A 183 45.52 -3.54 -3.48
N LEU A 184 44.18 -3.51 -3.64
CA LEU A 184 43.43 -4.57 -4.34
C LEU A 184 43.78 -4.66 -5.83
N ILE A 185 44.05 -3.53 -6.50
CA ILE A 185 44.53 -3.48 -7.89
C ILE A 185 45.93 -4.11 -7.99
N GLU A 186 46.83 -3.83 -7.05
CA GLU A 186 48.17 -4.42 -7.03
C GLU A 186 48.16 -5.92 -6.70
N ILE A 187 47.26 -6.38 -5.81
CA ILE A 187 46.98 -7.81 -5.62
C ILE A 187 46.54 -8.45 -6.94
N GLY A 188 45.69 -7.77 -7.73
CA GLY A 188 45.30 -8.19 -9.07
C GLY A 188 46.48 -8.32 -10.03
N ARG A 189 47.40 -7.35 -10.05
CA ARG A 189 48.62 -7.33 -10.90
C ARG A 189 49.63 -8.41 -10.53
N VAL A 190 49.86 -8.65 -9.24
CA VAL A 190 50.87 -9.58 -8.71
C VAL A 190 50.37 -11.03 -8.68
N SER A 191 49.05 -11.25 -8.57
CA SER A 191 48.50 -12.60 -8.46
C SER A 191 48.73 -13.45 -9.71
N ARG A 192 49.45 -14.57 -9.54
CA ARG A 192 49.52 -15.67 -10.51
C ARG A 192 48.38 -16.68 -10.37
N ILE A 193 47.41 -16.41 -9.48
CA ILE A 193 46.32 -17.33 -9.10
C ILE A 193 44.98 -16.69 -9.47
N ALA A 194 44.30 -17.31 -10.44
CA ALA A 194 43.07 -16.76 -11.02
C ALA A 194 41.98 -16.47 -9.98
N GLU A 195 41.79 -17.35 -9.01
CA GLU A 195 40.79 -17.18 -7.94
C GLU A 195 41.06 -15.98 -7.02
N VAL A 196 42.33 -15.62 -6.79
CA VAL A 196 42.71 -14.48 -5.96
C VAL A 196 42.53 -13.18 -6.74
N GLY A 197 43.02 -13.13 -7.98
CA GLY A 197 42.90 -11.94 -8.82
C GLY A 197 41.44 -11.62 -9.22
N LYS A 198 40.66 -12.63 -9.60
CA LYS A 198 39.21 -12.49 -9.87
C LYS A 198 38.41 -12.07 -8.62
N LEU A 199 38.88 -12.42 -7.41
CA LEU A 199 38.25 -11.97 -6.17
C LEU A 199 38.60 -10.51 -5.86
N ALA A 200 39.89 -10.15 -5.91
CA ALA A 200 40.35 -8.79 -5.65
C ALA A 200 39.68 -7.76 -6.57
N LEU A 201 39.63 -8.02 -7.90
CA LEU A 201 38.96 -7.11 -8.83
C LEU A 201 37.43 -7.08 -8.69
N ARG A 202 36.80 -8.14 -8.18
CA ARG A 202 35.37 -8.10 -7.83
C ARG A 202 35.10 -7.22 -6.60
N ILE A 203 36.00 -7.24 -5.62
CA ILE A 203 35.93 -6.34 -4.46
C ILE A 203 36.13 -4.89 -4.93
N VAL A 204 37.09 -4.63 -5.83
CA VAL A 204 37.25 -3.30 -6.47
C VAL A 204 35.96 -2.85 -7.14
N HIS A 205 35.34 -3.67 -8.00
CA HIS A 205 34.07 -3.34 -8.66
C HIS A 205 32.95 -3.02 -7.64
N SER A 206 32.81 -3.84 -6.59
CA SER A 206 31.77 -3.66 -5.56
C SER A 206 32.00 -2.45 -4.63
N ILE A 207 33.24 -1.97 -4.50
CA ILE A 207 33.54 -0.71 -3.81
C ILE A 207 33.22 0.46 -4.75
N LEU A 208 33.74 0.44 -5.99
CA LEU A 208 33.56 1.50 -6.98
C LEU A 208 32.09 1.72 -7.40
N GLU A 209 31.25 0.68 -7.35
CA GLU A 209 29.79 0.82 -7.47
C GLU A 209 29.17 1.80 -6.44
N ARG A 210 29.88 2.08 -5.33
CA ARG A 210 29.37 2.76 -4.13
C ARG A 210 30.20 3.97 -3.69
N THR A 211 31.21 4.39 -4.46
CA THR A 211 32.02 5.59 -4.19
C THR A 211 31.70 6.74 -5.15
N ASP A 212 32.07 7.95 -4.74
CA ASP A 212 31.93 9.19 -5.52
C ASP A 212 32.93 9.25 -6.69
N ASP A 213 32.57 9.96 -7.76
CA ASP A 213 33.31 9.93 -9.03
C ASP A 213 34.71 10.57 -8.96
N ASP A 214 34.97 11.50 -8.02
CA ASP A 214 36.32 11.99 -7.71
C ASP A 214 37.31 10.84 -7.40
N THR A 215 36.83 9.80 -6.69
CA THR A 215 37.65 8.64 -6.34
C THR A 215 37.92 7.71 -7.54
N LEU A 216 37.07 7.78 -8.57
CA LEU A 216 37.30 7.09 -9.85
C LEU A 216 38.38 7.82 -10.65
N VAL A 217 38.37 9.16 -10.70
CA VAL A 217 39.42 9.97 -11.35
C VAL A 217 40.80 9.66 -10.77
N ASP A 218 40.96 9.67 -9.44
CA ASP A 218 42.21 9.32 -8.74
C ASP A 218 42.76 7.92 -9.10
N LEU A 219 41.88 7.01 -9.52
CA LEU A 219 42.22 5.62 -9.87
C LEU A 219 42.34 5.37 -11.37
N LEU A 220 41.88 6.27 -12.24
CA LEU A 220 42.07 6.17 -13.69
C LEU A 220 43.55 5.96 -14.08
N PRO A 221 44.55 6.69 -13.54
CA PRO A 221 45.96 6.45 -13.87
C PRO A 221 46.45 5.04 -13.50
N HIS A 222 45.85 4.42 -12.48
CA HIS A 222 46.21 3.08 -12.00
C HIS A 222 45.65 1.96 -12.91
N PHE A 223 44.61 2.24 -13.69
CA PHE A 223 44.12 1.34 -14.74
C PHE A 223 44.67 1.69 -16.13
N VAL A 224 44.60 2.96 -16.53
CA VAL A 224 44.82 3.40 -17.92
C VAL A 224 46.31 3.55 -18.27
N CYS A 225 47.10 4.21 -17.43
CA CYS A 225 48.46 4.67 -17.75
C CYS A 225 49.55 3.58 -17.59
N VAL A 226 49.29 2.38 -18.10
CA VAL A 226 50.22 1.24 -18.01
C VAL A 226 50.94 1.06 -19.35
N SER A 227 52.27 1.24 -19.35
CA SER A 227 53.11 1.00 -20.52
C SER A 227 53.17 -0.50 -20.87
N GLU A 228 53.07 -0.81 -22.16
CA GLU A 228 52.68 -2.14 -22.67
C GLU A 228 53.76 -3.25 -22.54
N THR A 229 54.86 -2.99 -21.83
CA THR A 229 56.09 -3.79 -21.86
C THR A 229 56.50 -4.39 -20.51
N THR A 230 55.65 -4.33 -19.48
CA THR A 230 55.96 -4.86 -18.13
C THR A 230 55.16 -6.11 -17.77
N GLU A 231 55.84 -7.11 -17.19
CA GLU A 231 55.26 -8.38 -16.69
C GLU A 231 54.26 -8.23 -15.51
N ARG A 232 53.98 -6.99 -15.09
CA ARG A 232 53.06 -6.64 -13.98
C ARG A 232 51.82 -5.87 -14.45
N SER A 233 51.65 -5.69 -15.75
CA SER A 233 50.49 -5.03 -16.34
C SER A 233 49.24 -5.93 -16.29
N LEU A 234 48.08 -5.39 -15.88
CA LEU A 234 46.82 -6.17 -15.79
C LEU A 234 46.48 -6.89 -17.09
N GLY A 235 46.74 -6.26 -18.24
CA GLY A 235 46.49 -6.81 -19.57
C GLY A 235 47.26 -8.08 -19.92
N THR A 236 48.29 -8.49 -19.17
CA THR A 236 48.97 -9.78 -19.37
C THR A 236 48.19 -10.98 -18.82
N HIS A 237 47.36 -10.77 -17.79
CA HIS A 237 46.66 -11.85 -17.11
C HIS A 237 45.33 -12.19 -17.80
N HIS A 238 45.37 -13.10 -18.78
CA HIS A 238 44.20 -13.56 -19.57
C HIS A 238 43.02 -14.12 -18.73
N PHE A 239 43.18 -14.34 -17.42
CA PHE A 239 42.09 -14.75 -16.53
C PHE A 239 41.40 -13.57 -15.83
N LEU A 240 41.93 -12.34 -15.92
CA LEU A 240 41.31 -11.13 -15.37
C LEU A 240 40.39 -10.42 -16.37
N ASP A 241 40.47 -10.77 -17.66
CA ASP A 241 39.82 -10.09 -18.79
C ASP A 241 38.36 -9.67 -18.51
N ALA A 242 37.51 -10.60 -18.05
CA ALA A 242 36.12 -10.29 -17.70
C ALA A 242 35.99 -9.24 -16.59
N SER A 243 36.84 -9.31 -15.56
CA SER A 243 36.85 -8.31 -14.47
C SER A 243 37.40 -6.96 -14.93
N ILE A 244 38.36 -6.94 -15.87
CA ILE A 244 38.87 -5.69 -16.48
C ILE A 244 37.74 -5.03 -17.27
N LEU A 245 37.08 -5.78 -18.17
CA LEU A 245 36.00 -5.28 -19.02
C LEU A 245 34.79 -4.80 -18.20
N SER A 246 34.40 -5.53 -17.14
CA SER A 246 33.31 -5.13 -16.24
C SER A 246 33.63 -3.83 -15.49
N ILE A 247 34.86 -3.64 -14.99
CA ILE A 247 35.25 -2.39 -14.33
C ILE A 247 35.22 -1.24 -15.35
N MET A 248 35.84 -1.41 -16.52
CA MET A 248 35.89 -0.35 -17.53
C MET A 248 34.50 0.03 -18.05
N GLU A 249 33.58 -0.93 -18.21
CA GLU A 249 32.18 -0.66 -18.58
C GLU A 249 31.48 0.27 -17.57
N MET A 250 31.63 -0.02 -16.28
CA MET A 250 31.09 0.79 -15.19
C MET A 250 31.69 2.21 -15.19
N VAL A 251 32.99 2.38 -15.46
CA VAL A 251 33.60 3.73 -15.48
C VAL A 251 33.08 4.55 -16.67
N PHE A 252 32.96 3.96 -17.86
CA PHE A 252 32.38 4.66 -19.02
C PHE A 252 30.90 5.02 -18.80
N ARG A 253 30.07 4.11 -18.27
CA ARG A 253 28.66 4.39 -17.97
C ARG A 253 28.43 5.50 -16.93
N ARG A 254 29.43 5.81 -16.10
CA ARG A 254 29.37 6.91 -15.11
C ARG A 254 29.78 8.28 -15.67
N GLY A 255 30.31 8.37 -16.90
CA GLY A 255 30.73 9.65 -17.49
C GLY A 255 31.99 10.27 -16.88
N VAL A 256 32.75 9.52 -16.07
CA VAL A 256 33.97 10.03 -15.38
C VAL A 256 35.17 10.18 -16.34
N ILE A 257 34.95 10.07 -17.65
CA ILE A 257 36.00 9.93 -18.67
C ILE A 257 35.84 10.95 -19.83
N ASP A 258 35.25 12.12 -19.57
CA ASP A 258 35.18 13.22 -20.56
C ASP A 258 36.57 13.68 -21.06
N GLU A 259 37.66 13.39 -20.33
CA GLU A 259 39.05 13.71 -20.73
C GLU A 259 39.73 12.63 -21.61
N LEU A 260 39.17 11.42 -21.74
CA LEU A 260 39.70 10.34 -22.58
C LEU A 260 38.59 9.76 -23.48
N ASP A 261 38.22 10.57 -24.47
CA ASP A 261 37.28 10.26 -25.58
C ASP A 261 37.70 9.04 -26.44
N VAL A 262 38.84 8.40 -26.15
CA VAL A 262 39.42 7.28 -26.91
C VAL A 262 39.68 6.07 -26.00
N VAL A 263 39.17 4.89 -26.37
CA VAL A 263 39.41 3.65 -25.61
C VAL A 263 40.89 3.23 -25.69
N PRO A 264 41.58 2.97 -24.57
CA PRO A 264 42.99 2.58 -24.57
C PRO A 264 43.31 1.33 -25.42
N PRO A 265 44.32 1.34 -26.31
CA PRO A 265 44.58 0.25 -27.26
C PRO A 265 44.82 -1.13 -26.64
N TRP A 266 45.39 -1.21 -25.43
CA TRP A 266 45.56 -2.48 -24.73
C TRP A 266 44.23 -3.07 -24.24
N ILE A 267 43.23 -2.24 -23.94
CA ILE A 267 41.88 -2.67 -23.53
C ILE A 267 41.11 -3.20 -24.73
N LEU A 268 41.24 -2.57 -25.91
CA LEU A 268 40.70 -3.11 -27.17
C LEU A 268 41.28 -4.52 -27.47
N ARG A 269 42.56 -4.75 -27.18
CA ARG A 269 43.17 -6.10 -27.27
C ARG A 269 42.66 -7.10 -26.22
N VAL A 270 42.24 -6.64 -25.03
CA VAL A 270 41.55 -7.47 -24.02
C VAL A 270 40.12 -7.81 -24.49
N LEU A 271 39.42 -6.87 -25.11
CA LEU A 271 38.10 -7.05 -25.70
C LEU A 271 38.14 -8.09 -26.83
N GLU A 272 38.97 -7.88 -27.86
CA GLU A 272 39.08 -8.80 -29.00
C GLU A 272 39.40 -10.25 -28.60
N ARG A 273 40.30 -10.46 -27.64
CA ARG A 273 40.66 -11.81 -27.18
C ARG A 273 39.58 -12.44 -26.30
N SER A 274 38.74 -11.62 -25.68
CA SER A 274 37.61 -12.06 -24.84
C SER A 274 36.42 -12.50 -25.69
N GLU A 275 36.13 -11.79 -26.77
CA GLU A 275 35.11 -12.13 -27.77
C GLU A 275 35.43 -13.48 -28.43
N LYS A 276 36.71 -13.68 -28.77
CA LYS A 276 37.22 -14.86 -29.48
C LYS A 276 37.54 -16.05 -28.55
N ASP A 277 37.28 -15.97 -27.24
CA ASP A 277 37.57 -17.05 -26.28
C ASP A 277 36.53 -18.19 -26.37
N PRO A 278 36.91 -19.41 -26.80
CA PRO A 278 35.97 -20.52 -27.01
C PRO A 278 35.60 -21.26 -25.71
N HIS A 279 36.13 -20.87 -24.55
CA HIS A 279 36.08 -21.64 -23.31
C HIS A 279 35.50 -20.88 -22.12
N ASP A 280 35.78 -19.60 -21.93
CA ASP A 280 35.22 -18.79 -20.82
C ASP A 280 34.05 -17.90 -21.29
N PRO A 281 32.78 -18.34 -21.11
CA PRO A 281 31.61 -17.54 -21.50
C PRO A 281 31.43 -16.28 -20.66
N MET A 282 32.08 -16.14 -19.49
CA MET A 282 32.03 -14.89 -18.73
C MET A 282 32.85 -13.80 -19.42
N LYS A 283 33.95 -14.15 -20.09
CA LYS A 283 34.70 -13.19 -20.93
C LYS A 283 33.85 -12.69 -22.09
N ARG A 284 33.22 -13.61 -22.84
CA ARG A 284 32.33 -13.24 -23.95
C ARG A 284 31.14 -12.39 -23.47
N ARG A 285 30.60 -12.66 -22.27
CA ARG A 285 29.56 -11.83 -21.66
C ARG A 285 30.04 -10.40 -21.39
N GLU A 286 31.13 -10.21 -20.64
CA GLU A 286 31.61 -8.86 -20.32
C GLU A 286 32.17 -8.13 -21.55
N ALA A 287 32.69 -8.86 -22.54
CA ALA A 287 33.07 -8.30 -23.83
C ALA A 287 31.87 -7.69 -24.57
N VAL A 288 30.79 -8.46 -24.74
CA VAL A 288 29.54 -7.96 -25.35
C VAL A 288 28.99 -6.76 -24.57
N ARG A 289 28.98 -6.84 -23.23
CA ARG A 289 28.52 -5.75 -22.36
C ARG A 289 29.36 -4.46 -22.52
N PHE A 290 30.68 -4.60 -22.60
CA PHE A 290 31.60 -3.48 -22.81
C PHE A 290 31.48 -2.89 -24.23
N ARG A 291 31.31 -3.73 -25.27
CA ARG A 291 31.04 -3.32 -26.65
C ARG A 291 29.80 -2.42 -26.75
N VAL A 292 28.71 -2.83 -26.09
CA VAL A 292 27.47 -2.06 -25.99
C VAL A 292 27.72 -0.71 -25.32
N ALA A 293 28.40 -0.68 -24.18
CA ALA A 293 28.66 0.57 -23.46
C ALA A 293 29.46 1.58 -24.31
N ILE A 294 30.49 1.13 -25.03
CA ILE A 294 31.27 2.02 -25.92
C ILE A 294 30.39 2.59 -27.05
N GLY A 295 29.63 1.73 -27.74
CA GLY A 295 28.82 2.15 -28.90
C GLY A 295 27.56 2.96 -28.53
N VAL A 296 26.94 2.69 -27.38
CA VAL A 296 25.78 3.47 -26.88
C VAL A 296 26.21 4.84 -26.37
N MET A 297 27.43 4.97 -25.84
CA MET A 297 28.02 6.25 -25.41
C MET A 297 28.78 6.99 -26.54
N ASN A 298 28.86 6.40 -27.75
CA ASN A 298 29.48 7.00 -28.95
C ASN A 298 30.96 7.45 -28.76
N ILE A 299 31.72 6.69 -27.97
CA ILE A 299 33.14 6.95 -27.67
C ILE A 299 34.02 6.62 -28.89
N VAL A 300 35.13 7.34 -29.11
CA VAL A 300 36.03 7.08 -30.25
C VAL A 300 36.71 5.71 -30.11
N GLY A 301 36.51 4.86 -31.11
CA GLY A 301 36.85 3.44 -31.08
C GLY A 301 35.64 2.52 -30.90
N GLY A 302 34.46 3.08 -30.65
CA GLY A 302 33.17 2.40 -30.77
C GLY A 302 32.79 2.13 -32.23
N GLU A 303 31.94 1.12 -32.42
CA GLU A 303 31.31 0.80 -33.70
C GLU A 303 30.07 1.66 -33.92
N SER A 304 29.63 1.82 -35.18
CA SER A 304 28.37 2.51 -35.42
C SER A 304 27.20 1.73 -34.80
N PRO A 305 26.09 2.38 -34.43
CA PRO A 305 24.91 1.69 -33.91
C PRO A 305 24.32 0.62 -34.85
N LEU A 306 24.70 0.63 -36.13
CA LEU A 306 24.31 -0.34 -37.16
C LEU A 306 25.24 -1.57 -37.12
N ASP A 307 26.55 -1.35 -37.13
CA ASP A 307 27.56 -2.42 -37.08
C ASP A 307 27.49 -3.18 -35.75
N LEU A 308 27.33 -2.44 -34.65
CA LEU A 308 27.12 -2.99 -33.31
C LEU A 308 25.90 -3.92 -33.26
N GLN A 309 24.79 -3.55 -33.90
CA GLN A 309 23.60 -4.42 -33.96
C GLN A 309 23.84 -5.70 -34.75
N SER A 310 24.59 -5.64 -35.85
CA SER A 310 24.99 -6.84 -36.60
C SER A 310 25.82 -7.80 -35.72
N ILE A 311 26.81 -7.26 -35.00
CA ILE A 311 27.68 -8.05 -34.10
C ILE A 311 26.89 -8.61 -32.91
N LEU A 312 25.97 -7.84 -32.33
CA LEU A 312 25.06 -8.33 -31.29
C LEU A 312 24.17 -9.46 -31.83
N CYS A 313 23.66 -9.37 -33.06
CA CYS A 313 22.92 -10.44 -33.71
C CYS A 313 23.75 -11.72 -33.85
N GLU A 314 25.04 -11.64 -34.19
CA GLU A 314 25.95 -12.80 -34.18
C GLU A 314 26.11 -13.37 -32.76
N CYS A 315 26.31 -12.52 -31.75
CA CYS A 315 26.40 -12.94 -30.34
C CYS A 315 25.09 -13.58 -29.81
N THR A 316 23.92 -13.30 -30.40
CA THR A 316 22.69 -14.04 -30.06
C THR A 316 22.73 -15.52 -30.48
N ARG A 317 23.70 -15.96 -31.28
CA ARG A 317 23.88 -17.37 -31.67
C ARG A 317 24.90 -18.12 -30.81
N ASP A 318 25.38 -17.51 -29.70
CA ASP A 318 26.31 -18.16 -28.78
C ASP A 318 25.70 -19.40 -28.09
N ARG A 319 26.55 -20.38 -27.78
CA ARG A 319 26.17 -21.62 -27.08
C ARG A 319 25.71 -21.34 -25.64
N ASP A 320 26.30 -20.35 -24.97
CA ASP A 320 25.99 -20.01 -23.58
C ASP A 320 24.85 -18.98 -23.49
N VAL A 321 23.82 -19.34 -22.73
CA VAL A 321 22.64 -18.50 -22.44
C VAL A 321 23.04 -17.10 -21.98
N ARG A 322 24.08 -16.94 -21.16
CA ARG A 322 24.46 -15.65 -20.57
C ARG A 322 24.99 -14.67 -21.61
N VAL A 323 25.64 -15.17 -22.68
CA VAL A 323 26.11 -14.35 -23.80
C VAL A 323 24.92 -13.96 -24.68
N ARG A 324 24.01 -14.90 -24.99
CA ARG A 324 22.77 -14.59 -25.72
C ARG A 324 21.90 -13.55 -25.01
N MET A 325 21.72 -13.70 -23.69
CA MET A 325 21.00 -12.73 -22.85
C MET A 325 21.63 -11.34 -22.88
N GLN A 326 22.97 -11.26 -22.76
CA GLN A 326 23.67 -9.97 -22.78
C GLN A 326 23.63 -9.30 -24.16
N ALA A 327 23.63 -10.09 -25.24
CA ALA A 327 23.46 -9.58 -26.60
C ALA A 327 22.04 -9.00 -26.82
N ILE A 328 20.99 -9.70 -26.36
CA ILE A 328 19.61 -9.20 -26.45
C ILE A 328 19.41 -7.94 -25.59
N GLU A 329 19.98 -7.90 -24.38
CA GLU A 329 19.93 -6.70 -23.55
C GLU A 329 20.71 -5.54 -24.19
N GLY A 330 21.84 -5.83 -24.84
CA GLY A 330 22.57 -4.86 -25.66
C GLY A 330 21.73 -4.26 -26.78
N ILE A 331 20.99 -5.09 -27.53
CA ILE A 331 20.06 -4.60 -28.57
C ILE A 331 18.93 -3.77 -27.96
N ARG A 332 18.51 -4.05 -26.71
CA ARG A 332 17.56 -3.20 -25.97
C ARG A 332 18.17 -1.88 -25.48
N GLU A 333 19.49 -1.79 -25.28
CA GLU A 333 20.17 -0.53 -24.91
C GLU A 333 20.47 0.36 -26.13
N VAL A 334 20.56 -0.19 -27.35
CA VAL A 334 20.71 0.61 -28.57
C VAL A 334 19.44 1.44 -28.83
N ASN A 335 19.63 2.74 -29.06
CA ASN A 335 18.53 3.69 -29.28
C ASN A 335 17.84 3.53 -30.65
N GLN A 336 18.61 3.26 -31.71
CA GLN A 336 18.12 3.16 -33.09
C GLN A 336 18.05 1.69 -33.54
N LEU A 337 16.92 1.01 -33.31
CA LEU A 337 16.73 -0.37 -33.76
C LEU A 337 16.68 -0.48 -35.29
N GLN A 338 17.30 -1.51 -35.87
CA GLN A 338 17.21 -1.84 -37.30
C GLN A 338 16.14 -2.90 -37.58
N VAL A 339 15.36 -2.74 -38.66
CA VAL A 339 14.34 -3.73 -39.06
C VAL A 339 14.96 -5.08 -39.42
N ASP A 340 16.18 -5.10 -39.98
CA ASP A 340 16.91 -6.33 -40.34
C ASP A 340 17.29 -7.21 -39.13
N THR A 341 17.27 -6.64 -37.92
CA THR A 341 17.44 -7.37 -36.65
C THR A 341 16.19 -8.18 -36.27
N TYR A 342 15.00 -7.76 -36.70
CA TYR A 342 13.72 -8.35 -36.29
C TYR A 342 13.59 -9.86 -36.58
N PRO A 343 13.99 -10.40 -37.76
CA PRO A 343 13.98 -11.85 -38.02
C PRO A 343 14.84 -12.65 -37.03
N VAL A 344 15.99 -12.11 -36.59
CA VAL A 344 16.87 -12.78 -35.61
C VAL A 344 16.17 -12.85 -34.25
N ILE A 345 15.52 -11.78 -33.81
CA ILE A 345 14.77 -11.77 -32.55
C ILE A 345 13.54 -12.70 -32.62
N LYS A 346 12.90 -12.81 -33.79
CA LYS A 346 11.80 -13.75 -34.07
C LYS A 346 12.24 -15.22 -33.96
N GLU A 347 13.47 -15.56 -34.35
CA GLU A 347 14.05 -16.88 -34.10
C GLU A 347 14.27 -17.13 -32.59
N LEU A 348 14.81 -16.15 -31.87
CA LEU A 348 15.11 -16.25 -30.42
C LEU A 348 13.85 -16.37 -29.53
N CYS A 349 12.68 -15.92 -30.00
CA CYS A 349 11.40 -16.23 -29.36
C CYS A 349 11.09 -17.75 -29.29
N ARG A 350 11.86 -18.61 -29.96
CA ARG A 350 11.80 -20.07 -29.89
C ARG A 350 13.04 -20.72 -29.25
N ASP A 351 13.89 -19.95 -28.57
CA ASP A 351 15.05 -20.50 -27.86
C ASP A 351 14.62 -21.50 -26.78
N SER A 352 15.42 -22.56 -26.60
CA SER A 352 15.37 -23.50 -25.47
C SER A 352 15.11 -22.86 -24.09
N GLN A 353 15.71 -21.70 -23.79
CA GLN A 353 15.70 -21.10 -22.46
C GLN A 353 14.61 -20.02 -22.29
N SER A 354 13.82 -20.16 -21.22
CA SER A 354 12.78 -19.20 -20.81
C SER A 354 13.22 -17.74 -20.78
N SER A 355 14.37 -17.44 -20.15
CA SER A 355 14.89 -16.08 -20.03
C SER A 355 15.17 -15.42 -21.38
N VAL A 356 15.64 -16.19 -22.36
CA VAL A 356 15.90 -15.71 -23.73
C VAL A 356 14.57 -15.36 -24.39
N ARG A 357 13.59 -16.28 -24.37
CA ARG A 357 12.25 -16.02 -24.90
C ARG A 357 11.60 -14.79 -24.25
N ILE A 358 11.74 -14.63 -22.93
CA ILE A 358 11.26 -13.47 -22.15
C ILE A 358 11.84 -12.14 -22.66
N SER A 359 13.16 -12.04 -22.84
CA SER A 359 13.78 -10.80 -23.34
C SER A 359 13.51 -10.57 -24.82
N SER A 360 13.45 -11.62 -25.64
CA SER A 360 13.07 -11.53 -27.05
C SER A 360 11.64 -11.04 -27.25
N LEU A 361 10.66 -11.52 -26.48
CA LEU A 361 9.27 -11.06 -26.57
C LEU A 361 9.11 -9.56 -26.24
N LYS A 362 9.82 -9.06 -25.22
CA LYS A 362 9.87 -7.62 -24.90
C LYS A 362 10.47 -6.81 -26.04
N LEU A 363 11.49 -7.35 -26.73
CA LEU A 363 12.12 -6.69 -27.87
C LEU A 363 11.22 -6.74 -29.13
N ILE A 364 10.52 -7.85 -29.40
CA ILE A 364 9.49 -7.94 -30.45
C ILE A 364 8.38 -6.91 -30.25
N HIS A 365 7.93 -6.70 -29.01
CA HIS A 365 6.95 -5.66 -28.70
C HIS A 365 7.50 -4.24 -28.92
N ARG A 366 8.73 -3.94 -28.49
CA ARG A 366 9.38 -2.66 -28.82
C ARG A 366 9.55 -2.47 -30.34
N PHE A 367 9.83 -3.52 -31.09
CA PHE A 367 9.86 -3.47 -32.56
C PHE A 367 8.48 -3.10 -33.14
N ALA A 368 7.38 -3.68 -32.63
CA ALA A 368 6.01 -3.33 -33.01
C ALA A 368 5.66 -1.87 -32.69
N GLN A 369 6.12 -1.34 -31.55
CA GLN A 369 5.96 0.07 -31.20
C GLN A 369 6.79 1.02 -32.09
N THR A 370 7.99 0.59 -32.52
CA THR A 370 8.92 1.42 -33.30
C THR A 370 8.58 1.44 -34.79
N PHE A 371 8.10 0.31 -35.34
CA PHE A 371 7.87 0.12 -36.78
C PHE A 371 6.48 -0.47 -37.10
N PRO A 372 5.37 0.05 -36.52
CA PRO A 372 4.07 -0.63 -36.51
C PRO A 372 3.52 -0.94 -37.90
N THR A 373 3.75 -0.06 -38.88
CA THR A 373 3.21 -0.14 -40.25
C THR A 373 4.18 -0.72 -41.28
N HIS A 374 5.38 -1.16 -40.87
CA HIS A 374 6.36 -1.73 -41.81
C HIS A 374 5.87 -3.08 -42.35
N GLU A 375 5.83 -3.28 -43.66
CA GLU A 375 5.42 -4.55 -44.26
C GLU A 375 6.51 -5.62 -44.15
N ILE A 376 6.14 -6.85 -43.80
CA ILE A 376 7.01 -8.04 -43.80
C ILE A 376 6.34 -9.13 -44.66
N SER A 377 7.13 -9.80 -45.51
CA SER A 377 6.70 -11.01 -46.21
C SER A 377 6.82 -12.23 -45.30
N VAL A 378 5.68 -12.81 -44.89
CA VAL A 378 5.67 -14.03 -44.07
C VAL A 378 5.51 -15.28 -44.95
N SER A 379 6.30 -16.31 -44.66
CA SER A 379 6.24 -17.62 -45.34
C SER A 379 5.21 -18.53 -44.65
N SER A 380 3.93 -18.34 -44.97
CA SER A 380 2.82 -19.11 -44.42
C SER A 380 2.95 -20.61 -44.73
N SER A 381 3.15 -21.43 -43.70
CA SER A 381 3.52 -22.86 -43.85
C SER A 381 2.39 -23.78 -44.34
N SER A 382 1.22 -23.23 -44.70
CA SER A 382 0.00 -23.95 -45.03
C SER A 382 -0.59 -23.65 -46.42
N SER A 383 -0.12 -22.61 -47.12
CA SER A 383 -0.64 -22.21 -48.45
C SER A 383 0.48 -21.76 -49.38
N SER A 384 0.99 -22.70 -50.18
CA SER A 384 2.28 -22.60 -50.90
C SER A 384 2.31 -21.72 -52.16
N LEU A 385 1.49 -20.67 -52.26
CA LEU A 385 1.34 -19.87 -53.49
C LEU A 385 1.20 -18.35 -53.31
N ILE A 386 1.05 -17.80 -52.09
CA ILE A 386 0.98 -16.34 -51.89
C ILE A 386 1.82 -15.95 -50.67
N SER A 387 2.85 -15.13 -50.89
CA SER A 387 3.55 -14.44 -49.80
C SER A 387 2.69 -13.26 -49.33
N SER A 388 1.83 -13.49 -48.35
CA SER A 388 1.07 -12.43 -47.69
C SER A 388 2.02 -11.45 -47.02
N ARG A 389 1.99 -10.19 -47.49
CA ARG A 389 2.56 -9.07 -46.74
C ARG A 389 1.63 -8.75 -45.57
N ILE A 390 2.18 -8.68 -44.36
CA ILE A 390 1.47 -8.23 -43.17
C ILE A 390 2.28 -7.13 -42.48
N SER A 391 1.65 -6.36 -41.60
CA SER A 391 2.38 -5.37 -40.81
C SER A 391 3.30 -6.08 -39.79
N LEU A 392 4.44 -5.47 -39.49
CA LEU A 392 5.36 -5.93 -38.44
C LEU A 392 4.64 -6.03 -37.09
N SER A 393 3.69 -5.13 -36.81
CA SER A 393 2.88 -5.19 -35.59
C SER A 393 1.94 -6.40 -35.55
N ASP A 394 1.27 -6.74 -36.66
CA ASP A 394 0.41 -7.93 -36.73
C ASP A 394 1.23 -9.24 -36.64
N ASP A 395 2.44 -9.27 -37.22
CA ASP A 395 3.38 -10.40 -37.09
C ASP A 395 3.92 -10.52 -35.64
N ALA A 396 4.29 -9.41 -35.02
CA ALA A 396 4.71 -9.34 -33.62
C ALA A 396 3.59 -9.79 -32.67
N PHE A 397 2.35 -9.35 -32.94
CA PHE A 397 1.16 -9.78 -32.21
C PHE A 397 0.92 -11.29 -32.37
N CYS A 398 1.12 -11.86 -33.56
CA CYS A 398 1.06 -13.32 -33.77
C CYS A 398 2.13 -14.08 -32.97
N ILE A 399 3.37 -13.56 -32.89
CA ILE A 399 4.46 -14.17 -32.10
C ILE A 399 4.09 -14.17 -30.61
N VAL A 400 3.58 -13.05 -30.08
CA VAL A 400 3.16 -12.94 -28.68
C VAL A 400 1.94 -13.84 -28.41
N CYS A 401 0.95 -13.87 -29.30
CA CYS A 401 -0.19 -14.80 -29.20
C CYS A 401 0.25 -16.27 -29.21
N HIS A 402 1.30 -16.62 -29.94
CA HIS A 402 1.85 -17.98 -29.91
C HIS A 402 2.54 -18.31 -28.57
N ALA A 403 3.29 -17.35 -28.01
CA ALA A 403 3.95 -17.49 -26.71
C ALA A 403 3.00 -17.57 -25.51
N VAL A 404 1.70 -17.29 -25.69
CA VAL A 404 0.67 -17.62 -24.71
C VAL A 404 0.57 -19.14 -24.48
N ASN A 405 0.90 -19.97 -25.46
CA ASN A 405 0.87 -21.43 -25.34
C ASN A 405 2.25 -22.04 -24.98
N ASP A 406 3.14 -21.27 -24.34
CA ASP A 406 4.48 -21.72 -23.95
C ASP A 406 4.46 -22.72 -22.77
N MET A 407 5.49 -23.58 -22.69
CA MET A 407 5.67 -24.54 -21.60
C MET A 407 5.94 -23.86 -20.25
N GLU A 408 6.54 -22.66 -20.26
CA GLU A 408 7.03 -21.95 -19.09
C GLU A 408 6.07 -20.83 -18.68
N VAL A 409 5.58 -20.89 -17.43
CA VAL A 409 4.52 -20.02 -16.90
C VAL A 409 4.91 -18.53 -16.94
N GLU A 410 6.18 -18.22 -16.72
CA GLU A 410 6.71 -16.85 -16.80
C GLU A 410 6.64 -16.29 -18.23
N VAL A 411 6.83 -17.15 -19.25
CA VAL A 411 6.67 -16.78 -20.67
C VAL A 411 5.20 -16.57 -20.99
N ARG A 412 4.31 -17.50 -20.59
CA ARG A 412 2.84 -17.36 -20.78
C ARG A 412 2.31 -16.08 -20.14
N SER A 413 2.68 -15.82 -18.89
CA SER A 413 2.22 -14.65 -18.13
C SER A 413 2.74 -13.34 -18.71
N LEU A 414 3.99 -13.30 -19.21
CA LEU A 414 4.52 -12.13 -19.91
C LEU A 414 3.84 -11.92 -21.26
N ALA A 415 3.66 -12.98 -22.05
CA ALA A 415 2.98 -12.90 -23.34
C ALA A 415 1.57 -12.32 -23.18
N CYS A 416 0.81 -12.82 -22.21
CA CYS A 416 -0.53 -12.31 -21.89
C CYS A 416 -0.54 -10.83 -21.46
N ALA A 417 0.47 -10.37 -20.71
CA ALA A 417 0.61 -8.96 -20.37
C ALA A 417 0.92 -8.10 -21.61
N LEU A 418 1.88 -8.54 -22.44
CA LEU A 418 2.28 -7.83 -23.67
C LEU A 418 1.13 -7.69 -24.68
N LEU A 419 0.21 -8.66 -24.78
CA LEU A 419 -0.97 -8.54 -25.66
C LEU A 419 -1.77 -7.24 -25.40
N GLY A 420 -1.87 -6.81 -24.14
CA GLY A 420 -2.56 -5.59 -23.75
C GLY A 420 -1.82 -4.29 -24.11
N GLU A 421 -0.61 -4.37 -24.67
CA GLU A 421 0.26 -3.24 -24.99
C GLU A 421 0.43 -3.02 -26.50
N PHE A 422 -0.36 -3.72 -27.32
CA PHE A 422 -0.43 -3.54 -28.77
C PHE A 422 -1.52 -2.53 -29.16
N ASP A 423 -1.14 -1.25 -29.28
CA ASP A 423 -2.07 -0.20 -29.70
C ASP A 423 -2.48 -0.35 -31.18
N ILE A 424 -1.55 -0.66 -32.08
CA ILE A 424 -1.78 -0.73 -33.53
C ILE A 424 -1.75 -2.20 -34.00
N VAL A 425 -2.90 -2.87 -33.98
CA VAL A 425 -3.13 -4.23 -34.51
C VAL A 425 -4.47 -4.26 -35.25
N SER A 426 -4.52 -5.04 -36.33
CA SER A 426 -5.69 -5.24 -37.18
C SER A 426 -6.82 -5.99 -36.44
N GLU A 427 -8.06 -5.50 -36.51
CA GLU A 427 -9.20 -6.09 -35.78
C GLU A 427 -9.46 -7.57 -36.16
N SER A 428 -9.16 -7.96 -37.40
CA SER A 428 -9.27 -9.36 -37.85
C SER A 428 -8.31 -10.33 -37.15
N PHE A 429 -7.16 -9.86 -36.66
CA PHE A 429 -6.24 -10.65 -35.84
C PHE A 429 -6.73 -10.70 -34.39
N LEU A 430 -7.22 -9.58 -33.85
CA LEU A 430 -7.81 -9.52 -32.51
C LEU A 430 -9.01 -10.47 -32.38
N ASP A 431 -9.98 -10.44 -33.30
CA ASP A 431 -11.14 -11.34 -33.26
C ASP A 431 -10.72 -12.83 -33.33
N GLN A 432 -9.66 -13.18 -34.07
CA GLN A 432 -9.13 -14.55 -34.11
C GLN A 432 -8.54 -15.00 -32.77
N THR A 433 -8.10 -14.11 -31.89
CA THR A 433 -7.66 -14.47 -30.52
C THR A 433 -8.82 -14.83 -29.57
N LEU A 434 -10.07 -14.57 -29.99
CA LEU A 434 -11.31 -14.95 -29.29
C LEU A 434 -12.10 -16.04 -30.05
N ASP A 435 -11.55 -16.64 -31.12
CA ASP A 435 -12.25 -17.70 -31.85
C ASP A 435 -11.97 -19.12 -31.29
N LYS A 436 -12.99 -19.70 -30.64
CA LYS A 436 -12.97 -21.05 -30.07
C LYS A 436 -13.13 -22.18 -31.10
N LYS A 437 -13.41 -21.87 -32.38
CA LYS A 437 -13.62 -22.82 -33.48
C LYS A 437 -12.31 -23.14 -34.19
N LEU A 438 -11.51 -22.12 -34.54
CA LEU A 438 -10.17 -22.29 -35.14
C LEU A 438 -9.24 -23.10 -34.22
N MET A 439 -9.35 -22.92 -32.91
CA MET A 439 -8.70 -23.70 -31.85
C MET A 439 -8.86 -25.24 -31.96
N LYS A 440 -9.92 -25.74 -32.60
CA LYS A 440 -10.28 -27.18 -32.57
C LYS A 440 -10.19 -27.88 -33.93
N MET A 441 -9.53 -27.25 -34.90
CA MET A 441 -9.38 -27.78 -36.25
C MET A 441 -8.18 -28.73 -36.36
N LYS A 442 -8.40 -30.03 -36.08
CA LYS A 442 -7.36 -31.06 -36.31
C LYS A 442 -7.09 -31.25 -37.80
N THR A 443 -5.80 -31.24 -38.15
CA THR A 443 -5.31 -31.86 -39.39
C THR A 443 -5.49 -33.38 -39.32
N THR A 444 -5.81 -33.97 -40.47
CA THR A 444 -5.75 -35.43 -40.69
C THR A 444 -4.53 -35.75 -41.56
N ASP A 445 -4.04 -36.99 -41.53
CA ASP A 445 -2.86 -37.41 -42.32
C ASP A 445 -3.03 -37.21 -43.85
N GLY A 446 -4.27 -37.05 -44.34
CA GLY A 446 -4.59 -36.72 -45.72
C GLY A 446 -4.71 -35.21 -46.03
N GLY A 447 -4.36 -34.32 -45.10
CA GLY A 447 -4.41 -32.87 -45.27
C GLY A 447 -5.82 -32.26 -45.31
N SER A 448 -6.88 -33.06 -45.12
CA SER A 448 -8.26 -32.58 -45.10
C SER A 448 -8.68 -32.15 -43.69
N MET A 449 -9.30 -30.97 -43.56
CA MET A 449 -9.75 -30.42 -42.27
C MET A 449 -11.22 -30.75 -42.00
N ILE A 450 -11.53 -31.17 -40.78
CA ILE A 450 -12.90 -31.52 -40.35
C ILE A 450 -13.21 -30.76 -39.06
N GLY A 451 -14.15 -29.80 -39.14
CA GLY A 451 -14.58 -29.00 -38.00
C GLY A 451 -15.44 -29.80 -37.00
N VAL A 452 -15.00 -29.88 -35.74
CA VAL A 452 -15.77 -30.54 -34.66
C VAL A 452 -16.87 -29.60 -34.18
N ARG A 453 -18.13 -29.90 -34.54
CA ARG A 453 -19.31 -29.17 -34.04
C ARG A 453 -19.39 -29.23 -32.52
N THR A 454 -19.14 -28.08 -31.89
CA THR A 454 -19.42 -27.84 -30.46
C THR A 454 -20.74 -27.09 -30.34
N LYS A 455 -21.40 -27.13 -29.17
CA LYS A 455 -22.52 -26.21 -28.88
C LYS A 455 -21.94 -24.80 -28.73
N ASP A 456 -22.42 -23.85 -29.52
CA ASP A 456 -22.00 -22.45 -29.44
C ASP A 456 -22.45 -21.79 -28.13
N SER A 457 -21.76 -20.73 -27.70
CA SER A 457 -22.18 -19.91 -26.56
C SER A 457 -23.54 -19.27 -26.85
N LEU A 458 -24.44 -19.27 -25.85
CA LEU A 458 -25.82 -18.83 -25.96
C LEU A 458 -25.96 -17.40 -26.55
N PHE A 459 -25.01 -16.53 -26.22
CA PHE A 459 -24.99 -15.12 -26.61
C PHE A 459 -24.67 -14.89 -28.10
N SER A 460 -23.91 -15.79 -28.73
CA SER A 460 -23.43 -15.64 -30.11
C SER A 460 -24.53 -15.60 -31.19
N ILE A 461 -25.74 -16.05 -30.83
CA ILE A 461 -26.90 -16.19 -31.73
C ILE A 461 -27.34 -14.84 -32.33
N ARG A 462 -27.20 -13.74 -31.58
CA ARG A 462 -27.76 -12.41 -31.97
C ARG A 462 -27.16 -11.80 -33.23
N LYS A 463 -25.93 -12.19 -33.65
CA LYS A 463 -25.34 -11.75 -34.94
C LYS A 463 -26.05 -12.34 -36.17
N VAL A 464 -26.84 -13.42 -36.01
CA VAL A 464 -27.52 -14.11 -37.13
C VAL A 464 -28.90 -13.53 -37.42
N GLU A 465 -29.64 -13.08 -36.40
CA GLU A 465 -31.06 -12.72 -36.56
C GLU A 465 -31.28 -11.48 -37.44
N LYS A 466 -30.36 -10.50 -37.41
CA LYS A 466 -30.40 -9.32 -38.30
C LYS A 466 -30.29 -9.65 -39.80
N LYS A 467 -29.81 -10.85 -40.17
CA LYS A 467 -29.79 -11.33 -41.57
C LYS A 467 -31.04 -12.14 -41.95
N ARG A 468 -32.00 -12.33 -41.04
CA ARG A 468 -33.15 -13.22 -41.24
C ARG A 468 -34.43 -12.51 -41.71
N GLN A 469 -34.41 -11.18 -41.83
CA GLN A 469 -35.56 -10.38 -42.28
C GLN A 469 -35.59 -10.09 -43.79
N GLU A 470 -34.50 -10.34 -44.53
CA GLU A 470 -34.40 -10.06 -45.99
C GLU A 470 -34.77 -11.26 -46.89
N TRP A 471 -35.44 -12.29 -46.37
CA TRP A 471 -35.89 -13.43 -47.20
C TRP A 471 -37.34 -13.85 -46.90
N SER A 472 -38.28 -13.02 -47.35
CA SER A 472 -39.72 -13.18 -47.12
C SER A 472 -40.53 -13.36 -48.42
N GLU A 473 -40.07 -14.21 -49.34
CA GLU A 473 -40.84 -14.58 -50.55
C GLU A 473 -41.11 -16.09 -50.71
N TRP A 474 -42.30 -16.48 -50.25
CA TRP A 474 -43.22 -17.46 -50.88
C TRP A 474 -42.88 -18.98 -50.87
N ALA A 475 -43.91 -19.78 -51.23
CA ALA A 475 -44.01 -21.26 -51.23
C ALA A 475 -43.84 -21.93 -49.85
N SER A 476 -44.86 -22.42 -49.14
CA SER A 476 -46.13 -23.09 -49.50
C SER A 476 -46.02 -24.51 -50.06
N GLY A 477 -45.91 -25.49 -49.15
CA GLY A 477 -46.61 -26.79 -49.16
C GLY A 477 -46.42 -27.80 -50.31
N LYS A 478 -46.23 -29.08 -49.93
CA LYS A 478 -46.17 -30.29 -50.79
C LYS A 478 -44.94 -30.35 -51.73
N GLU A 479 -44.50 -31.52 -52.21
CA GLU A 479 -45.04 -32.88 -52.05
C GLU A 479 -43.93 -33.94 -51.78
N LEU A 480 -44.30 -35.22 -51.72
CA LEU A 480 -43.40 -36.34 -51.46
C LEU A 480 -42.64 -36.79 -52.72
N ASN A 481 -41.42 -37.31 -52.51
CA ASN A 481 -40.76 -38.32 -53.36
C ASN A 481 -40.27 -37.89 -54.76
N GLU A 482 -39.08 -37.29 -54.82
CA GLU A 482 -38.23 -37.28 -56.04
C GLU A 482 -36.77 -37.67 -55.72
N VAL A 483 -36.13 -38.43 -56.61
CA VAL A 483 -34.79 -39.00 -56.38
C VAL A 483 -33.73 -38.28 -57.23
N ALA A 484 -32.88 -37.53 -56.52
CA ALA A 484 -31.51 -37.15 -56.86
C ALA A 484 -31.11 -36.95 -58.34
N ARG A 485 -30.88 -35.67 -58.73
CA ARG A 485 -29.75 -35.30 -59.60
C ARG A 485 -29.38 -33.82 -59.49
N GLY A 486 -28.08 -33.53 -59.57
CA GLY A 486 -27.54 -32.16 -59.72
C GLY A 486 -26.72 -31.65 -58.55
N GLU A 487 -25.44 -32.04 -58.46
CA GLU A 487 -24.48 -31.37 -57.58
C GLU A 487 -24.30 -29.91 -58.02
N LYS A 488 -24.88 -28.96 -57.28
CA LYS A 488 -24.43 -27.56 -57.32
C LYS A 488 -23.64 -27.27 -56.04
N LYS A 489 -22.32 -27.40 -56.15
CA LYS A 489 -21.36 -26.98 -55.13
C LYS A 489 -21.52 -25.48 -54.84
N LYS A 490 -22.39 -25.12 -53.89
CA LYS A 490 -22.18 -23.92 -53.08
C LYS A 490 -20.88 -24.15 -52.31
N ARG A 491 -19.77 -23.66 -52.87
CA ARG A 491 -18.52 -23.50 -52.12
C ARG A 491 -18.88 -22.73 -50.85
N ALA A 492 -18.62 -23.31 -49.69
CA ALA A 492 -18.32 -22.48 -48.54
C ALA A 492 -17.12 -21.60 -48.93
N LYS A 493 -17.10 -20.36 -48.47
CA LYS A 493 -15.79 -19.78 -48.15
C LYS A 493 -15.38 -20.51 -46.88
N ASP A 494 -14.45 -21.44 -47.01
CA ASP A 494 -13.75 -21.94 -45.83
C ASP A 494 -13.04 -20.73 -45.19
N GLU A 495 -13.23 -20.55 -43.89
CA GLU A 495 -12.69 -19.40 -43.15
C GLU A 495 -11.19 -19.64 -42.91
N GLU A 496 -10.40 -19.37 -43.94
CA GLU A 496 -8.95 -19.56 -43.97
C GLU A 496 -8.29 -18.63 -42.94
N SER A 497 -7.71 -19.24 -41.90
CA SER A 497 -7.11 -18.55 -40.76
C SER A 497 -5.95 -17.66 -41.20
N ILE A 498 -5.97 -16.38 -40.79
CA ILE A 498 -4.89 -15.43 -41.08
C ILE A 498 -3.74 -15.63 -40.08
N MET A 499 -4.07 -16.02 -38.85
CA MET A 499 -3.09 -16.36 -37.81
C MET A 499 -2.66 -17.83 -37.91
N PRO A 500 -1.42 -18.18 -37.51
CA PRO A 500 -1.02 -19.58 -37.34
C PRO A 500 -1.84 -20.24 -36.23
N GLN A 501 -2.22 -21.51 -36.41
CA GLN A 501 -3.15 -22.23 -35.52
C GLN A 501 -2.81 -22.14 -34.02
N GLY A 502 -1.51 -22.17 -33.68
CA GLY A 502 -1.03 -22.05 -32.28
C GLY A 502 -1.04 -20.63 -31.70
N ALA A 503 -1.63 -19.66 -32.39
CA ALA A 503 -1.85 -18.27 -31.97
C ALA A 503 -3.33 -17.85 -32.06
N CYS A 504 -4.15 -18.56 -32.85
CA CYS A 504 -5.61 -18.46 -32.80
C CYS A 504 -6.12 -18.77 -31.39
N GLY A 505 -7.20 -18.12 -30.94
CA GLY A 505 -7.82 -18.35 -29.64
C GLY A 505 -6.93 -18.05 -28.43
N ALA A 506 -5.81 -17.32 -28.58
CA ALA A 506 -4.83 -17.08 -27.53
C ALA A 506 -5.43 -16.56 -26.20
N PHE A 507 -6.35 -15.59 -26.24
CA PHE A 507 -7.00 -15.14 -25.00
C PHE A 507 -7.86 -16.24 -24.35
N ILE A 508 -8.45 -17.15 -25.12
CA ILE A 508 -9.20 -18.28 -24.55
C ILE A 508 -8.25 -19.22 -23.81
N SER A 509 -7.11 -19.61 -24.39
CA SER A 509 -6.08 -20.40 -23.69
C SER A 509 -5.66 -19.73 -22.38
N ALA A 510 -5.43 -18.42 -22.41
CA ALA A 510 -4.92 -17.67 -21.27
C ALA A 510 -5.94 -17.49 -20.13
N LEU A 511 -7.22 -17.39 -20.47
CA LEU A 511 -8.33 -17.36 -19.51
C LEU A 511 -8.62 -18.75 -18.93
N GLU A 512 -8.44 -19.82 -19.72
CA GLU A 512 -8.59 -21.22 -19.30
C GLU A 512 -7.30 -21.84 -18.72
N ASP A 513 -6.26 -21.03 -18.44
CA ASP A 513 -4.93 -21.50 -17.96
C ASP A 513 -4.99 -22.08 -16.54
N GLU A 514 -4.10 -23.02 -16.23
CA GLU A 514 -3.97 -23.60 -14.88
C GLU A 514 -3.40 -22.60 -13.84
N PHE A 515 -2.65 -21.57 -14.26
CA PHE A 515 -1.99 -20.62 -13.36
C PHE A 515 -2.67 -19.25 -13.27
N MET A 516 -2.93 -18.82 -12.02
CA MET A 516 -3.52 -17.52 -11.68
C MET A 516 -2.83 -16.33 -12.36
N CYS A 517 -1.49 -16.29 -12.41
CA CYS A 517 -0.75 -15.17 -12.99
C CYS A 517 -1.06 -14.97 -14.49
N VAL A 518 -1.23 -16.07 -15.24
CA VAL A 518 -1.61 -16.04 -16.66
C VAL A 518 -3.04 -15.53 -16.80
N ARG A 519 -4.01 -16.10 -16.07
CA ARG A 519 -5.42 -15.63 -16.09
C ARG A 519 -5.53 -14.14 -15.77
N LYS A 520 -4.85 -13.66 -14.73
CA LYS A 520 -4.86 -12.25 -14.31
C LYS A 520 -4.27 -11.32 -15.37
N ALA A 521 -3.15 -11.70 -15.97
CA ALA A 521 -2.54 -10.94 -17.07
C ALA A 521 -3.46 -10.89 -18.31
N ALA A 522 -4.11 -12.01 -18.64
CA ALA A 522 -5.05 -12.11 -19.75
C ALA A 522 -6.30 -11.24 -19.54
N VAL A 523 -6.93 -11.33 -18.37
CA VAL A 523 -8.09 -10.49 -17.98
C VAL A 523 -7.74 -9.00 -18.07
N TYR A 524 -6.59 -8.59 -17.52
CA TYR A 524 -6.13 -7.20 -17.58
C TYR A 524 -5.94 -6.71 -19.02
N SER A 525 -5.22 -7.47 -19.84
CA SER A 525 -4.94 -7.13 -21.24
C SER A 525 -6.20 -7.11 -22.11
N LEU A 526 -7.09 -8.07 -21.94
CA LEU A 526 -8.37 -8.14 -22.67
C LEU A 526 -9.26 -6.94 -22.32
N GLY A 527 -9.36 -6.60 -21.03
CA GLY A 527 -10.07 -5.39 -20.57
C GLY A 527 -9.45 -4.09 -21.11
N LYS A 528 -8.11 -3.99 -21.13
CA LYS A 528 -7.38 -2.83 -21.66
C LYS A 528 -7.65 -2.63 -23.15
N LEU A 529 -7.52 -3.68 -23.98
CA LEU A 529 -7.82 -3.63 -25.42
C LEU A 529 -9.30 -3.31 -25.71
N ALA A 530 -10.23 -3.94 -24.97
CA ALA A 530 -11.65 -3.66 -25.10
C ALA A 530 -11.99 -2.20 -24.71
N SER A 531 -11.26 -1.60 -23.76
CA SER A 531 -11.50 -0.21 -23.33
C SER A 531 -11.18 0.84 -24.41
N THR A 532 -10.38 0.48 -25.43
CA THR A 532 -10.04 1.36 -26.56
C THR A 532 -10.77 1.00 -27.86
N ARG A 533 -11.18 -0.27 -28.05
CA ARG A 533 -11.81 -0.79 -29.28
C ARG A 533 -13.27 -1.25 -29.05
N PRO A 534 -14.30 -0.43 -29.35
CA PRO A 534 -15.71 -0.78 -29.10
C PRO A 534 -16.22 -2.01 -29.85
N ALA A 535 -15.73 -2.29 -31.06
CA ALA A 535 -16.14 -3.47 -31.82
C ALA A 535 -15.65 -4.78 -31.15
N PHE A 536 -14.38 -4.80 -30.76
CA PHE A 536 -13.76 -5.89 -30.00
C PHE A 536 -14.30 -5.99 -28.56
N ALA A 537 -14.71 -4.87 -27.94
CA ALA A 537 -15.37 -4.90 -26.63
C ALA A 537 -16.66 -5.74 -26.62
N ALA A 538 -17.41 -5.75 -27.73
CA ALA A 538 -18.63 -6.53 -27.87
C ALA A 538 -18.38 -8.05 -28.01
N THR A 539 -17.19 -8.48 -28.47
CA THR A 539 -16.78 -9.90 -28.48
C THR A 539 -16.07 -10.30 -27.19
N ALA A 540 -15.31 -9.39 -26.58
CA ALA A 540 -14.62 -9.62 -25.30
C ALA A 540 -15.55 -9.68 -24.07
N LEU A 541 -16.71 -9.02 -24.10
CA LEU A 541 -17.62 -8.90 -22.94
C LEU A 541 -18.03 -10.25 -22.37
N ASP A 542 -18.50 -11.18 -23.20
CA ASP A 542 -18.99 -12.49 -22.74
C ASP A 542 -17.86 -13.29 -22.07
N HIS A 543 -16.65 -13.25 -22.64
CA HIS A 543 -15.47 -13.89 -22.05
C HIS A 543 -15.06 -13.27 -20.71
N LEU A 544 -15.08 -11.95 -20.57
CA LEU A 544 -14.82 -11.26 -19.29
C LEU A 544 -15.92 -11.53 -18.25
N ALA A 545 -17.18 -11.72 -18.68
CA ALA A 545 -18.28 -12.06 -17.81
C ALA A 545 -18.25 -13.52 -17.33
N ASP A 546 -17.79 -14.47 -18.15
CA ASP A 546 -17.59 -15.87 -17.73
C ASP A 546 -16.59 -15.98 -16.56
N MET A 547 -15.49 -15.19 -16.60
CA MET A 547 -14.48 -15.12 -15.53
C MET A 547 -14.99 -14.65 -14.16
N PHE A 548 -16.23 -14.13 -14.08
CA PHE A 548 -16.88 -13.84 -12.79
C PHE A 548 -17.19 -15.14 -12.02
N ASN A 549 -17.14 -16.31 -12.68
CA ASN A 549 -17.35 -17.62 -12.06
C ASN A 549 -16.03 -18.40 -11.88
N ASP A 550 -14.87 -17.73 -12.02
CA ASP A 550 -13.55 -18.33 -11.78
C ASP A 550 -13.41 -18.75 -10.30
N GLU A 551 -12.75 -19.89 -10.07
CA GLU A 551 -12.51 -20.46 -8.74
C GLU A 551 -11.67 -19.53 -7.83
N ILE A 552 -10.80 -18.71 -8.41
CA ILE A 552 -9.84 -17.83 -7.72
C ILE A 552 -10.43 -16.42 -7.52
N GLU A 553 -10.52 -16.00 -6.25
CA GLU A 553 -11.13 -14.72 -5.88
C GLU A 553 -10.43 -13.49 -6.50
N GLU A 554 -9.10 -13.54 -6.63
CA GLU A 554 -8.33 -12.47 -7.27
C GLU A 554 -8.66 -12.32 -8.77
N VAL A 555 -8.95 -13.42 -9.46
CA VAL A 555 -9.30 -13.42 -10.89
C VAL A 555 -10.71 -12.85 -11.07
N ARG A 556 -11.67 -13.25 -10.24
CA ARG A 556 -13.02 -12.66 -10.22
C ARG A 556 -12.98 -11.14 -9.99
N LEU A 557 -12.21 -10.70 -8.98
CA LEU A 557 -12.09 -9.28 -8.63
C LEU A 557 -11.46 -8.45 -9.75
N ASP A 558 -10.40 -8.95 -10.38
CA ASP A 558 -9.75 -8.23 -11.48
C ASP A 558 -10.58 -8.28 -12.78
N SER A 559 -11.43 -9.30 -12.97
CA SER A 559 -12.43 -9.35 -14.05
C SER A 559 -13.52 -8.29 -13.88
N ILE A 560 -13.99 -8.05 -12.65
CA ILE A 560 -14.93 -6.96 -12.36
C ILE A 560 -14.30 -5.59 -12.69
N LYS A 561 -13.01 -5.38 -12.38
CA LYS A 561 -12.28 -4.15 -12.72
C LYS A 561 -12.10 -4.00 -14.24
N ALA A 562 -11.75 -5.08 -14.94
CA ALA A 562 -11.58 -5.08 -16.40
C ALA A 562 -12.88 -4.79 -17.15
N LEU A 563 -14.03 -5.25 -16.64
CA LEU A 563 -15.34 -5.07 -17.26
C LEU A 563 -15.95 -3.67 -17.02
N ALA A 564 -15.62 -3.00 -15.91
CA ALA A 564 -16.27 -1.72 -15.52
C ALA A 564 -16.15 -0.57 -16.55
N PRO A 565 -15.00 -0.35 -17.24
CA PRO A 565 -14.90 0.67 -18.29
C PRO A 565 -15.75 0.36 -19.53
N LEU A 566 -16.06 -0.92 -19.77
CA LEU A 566 -16.87 -1.36 -20.92
C LEU A 566 -18.35 -1.15 -20.62
N VAL A 567 -18.80 -1.61 -19.44
CA VAL A 567 -20.18 -1.52 -18.98
C VAL A 567 -20.65 -0.08 -18.76
N SER A 568 -19.75 0.84 -18.38
CA SER A 568 -20.07 2.28 -18.31
C SER A 568 -20.31 2.96 -19.66
N ARG A 569 -20.00 2.29 -20.78
CA ARG A 569 -20.20 2.81 -22.15
C ARG A 569 -21.30 2.06 -22.93
N GLY A 570 -21.54 0.79 -22.60
CA GLY A 570 -22.57 -0.05 -23.22
C GLY A 570 -23.90 -0.12 -22.46
N GLU A 571 -24.76 -1.04 -22.89
CA GLU A 571 -25.98 -1.47 -22.20
C GLU A 571 -25.86 -2.94 -21.81
N LEU A 572 -26.32 -3.31 -20.61
CA LEU A 572 -26.45 -4.70 -20.17
C LEU A 572 -27.88 -5.21 -20.39
N TYR A 573 -27.98 -6.34 -21.08
CA TYR A 573 -29.23 -7.09 -21.25
C TYR A 573 -29.32 -8.24 -20.25
N LYS A 574 -30.53 -8.77 -20.06
CA LYS A 574 -30.89 -9.78 -19.04
C LYS A 574 -29.86 -10.90 -18.89
N GLU A 575 -29.52 -11.57 -19.99
CA GLU A 575 -28.70 -12.77 -19.99
C GLU A 575 -27.27 -12.50 -19.50
N GLN A 576 -26.69 -11.34 -19.84
CA GLN A 576 -25.36 -10.92 -19.39
C GLN A 576 -25.40 -10.56 -17.91
N LEU A 577 -26.45 -9.84 -17.50
CA LEU A 577 -26.66 -9.43 -16.12
C LEU A 577 -26.88 -10.64 -15.18
N GLU A 578 -27.57 -11.69 -15.62
CA GLU A 578 -27.75 -12.94 -14.85
C GLU A 578 -26.44 -13.70 -14.58
N THR A 579 -25.40 -13.51 -15.41
CA THR A 579 -24.05 -14.02 -15.11
C THR A 579 -23.29 -13.06 -14.19
N ILE A 580 -23.26 -11.77 -14.52
CA ILE A 580 -22.56 -10.71 -13.76
C ILE A 580 -23.03 -10.64 -12.29
N ILE A 581 -24.33 -10.79 -12.03
CA ILE A 581 -24.93 -10.68 -10.69
C ILE A 581 -24.47 -11.77 -9.71
N LYS A 582 -24.00 -12.93 -10.17
CA LYS A 582 -23.59 -14.04 -9.30
C LYS A 582 -22.47 -13.64 -8.32
N CYS A 583 -21.62 -12.69 -8.70
CA CYS A 583 -20.59 -12.11 -7.82
C CYS A 583 -21.14 -11.27 -6.64
N LEU A 584 -22.46 -10.98 -6.55
CA LEU A 584 -23.07 -10.45 -5.32
C LEU A 584 -23.18 -11.51 -4.22
N ASP A 585 -23.12 -12.80 -4.57
CA ASP A 585 -23.14 -13.92 -3.63
C ASP A 585 -21.73 -14.42 -3.25
N ASP A 586 -20.66 -13.77 -3.74
CA ASP A 586 -19.26 -14.04 -3.38
C ASP A 586 -19.02 -13.88 -1.87
N ALA A 587 -18.19 -14.75 -1.29
CA ALA A 587 -17.82 -14.69 0.12
C ALA A 587 -17.00 -13.42 0.42
N THR A 588 -16.16 -12.98 -0.52
CA THR A 588 -15.23 -11.86 -0.29
C THR A 588 -15.91 -10.50 -0.50
N PRO A 589 -15.95 -9.61 0.52
CA PRO A 589 -16.71 -8.36 0.46
C PRO A 589 -16.15 -7.37 -0.56
N VAL A 590 -14.86 -7.48 -0.90
CA VAL A 590 -14.21 -6.62 -1.91
C VAL A 590 -14.78 -6.89 -3.30
N SER A 591 -15.04 -8.16 -3.66
CA SER A 591 -15.70 -8.53 -4.92
C SER A 591 -17.12 -7.98 -4.99
N ARG A 592 -17.90 -8.15 -3.90
CA ARG A 592 -19.28 -7.63 -3.82
C ARG A 592 -19.32 -6.10 -3.94
N SER A 593 -18.42 -5.39 -3.27
CA SER A 593 -18.30 -3.93 -3.34
C SER A 593 -17.86 -3.42 -4.73
N ALA A 594 -16.89 -4.11 -5.36
CA ALA A 594 -16.47 -3.79 -6.72
C ALA A 594 -17.61 -3.98 -7.73
N LEU A 595 -18.41 -5.05 -7.60
CA LEU A 595 -19.58 -5.29 -8.45
C LEU A 595 -20.68 -4.24 -8.20
N ARG A 596 -20.95 -3.88 -6.94
CA ARG A 596 -21.87 -2.77 -6.62
C ARG A 596 -21.49 -1.48 -7.37
N LYS A 597 -20.22 -1.09 -7.31
CA LYS A 597 -19.68 0.11 -7.99
C LYS A 597 -19.64 -0.01 -9.53
N LEU A 598 -19.77 -1.22 -10.09
CA LEU A 598 -20.00 -1.47 -11.52
C LEU A 598 -21.50 -1.30 -11.86
N LEU A 599 -22.40 -1.88 -11.06
CA LEU A 599 -23.85 -1.79 -11.27
C LEU A 599 -24.39 -0.35 -11.15
N GLU A 600 -23.78 0.49 -10.32
CA GLU A 600 -24.07 1.93 -10.23
C GLU A 600 -23.80 2.71 -11.53
N LYS A 601 -22.88 2.21 -12.35
CA LYS A 601 -22.41 2.85 -13.60
C LYS A 601 -22.92 2.16 -14.86
N ALA A 602 -23.57 1.00 -14.70
CA ALA A 602 -24.17 0.25 -15.78
C ALA A 602 -25.43 0.93 -16.29
N LYS A 603 -25.66 0.87 -17.60
CA LYS A 603 -26.98 1.11 -18.19
C LYS A 603 -27.67 -0.23 -18.43
N PHE A 604 -28.95 -0.33 -18.11
CA PHE A 604 -29.76 -1.52 -18.38
C PHE A 604 -30.72 -1.27 -19.54
N GLY A 605 -30.81 -2.23 -20.49
CA GLY A 605 -31.71 -2.12 -21.63
C GLY A 605 -33.20 -2.36 -21.30
N ASP A 606 -33.48 -3.18 -20.27
CA ASP A 606 -34.84 -3.68 -19.97
C ASP A 606 -35.28 -3.44 -18.52
N VAL A 607 -36.59 -3.30 -18.32
CA VAL A 607 -37.24 -3.27 -17.00
C VAL A 607 -36.94 -4.55 -16.18
N GLU A 608 -36.78 -5.68 -16.87
CA GLU A 608 -36.44 -6.96 -16.23
C GLU A 608 -35.02 -6.96 -15.64
N CYS A 609 -34.07 -6.22 -16.21
CA CYS A 609 -32.73 -6.04 -15.64
C CYS A 609 -32.79 -5.33 -14.27
N ILE A 610 -33.59 -4.27 -14.14
CA ILE A 610 -33.86 -3.62 -12.85
C ILE A 610 -34.47 -4.61 -11.87
N ARG A 611 -35.48 -5.39 -12.29
CA ARG A 611 -36.14 -6.38 -11.43
C ARG A 611 -35.17 -7.44 -10.89
N ILE A 612 -34.28 -7.97 -11.73
CA ILE A 612 -33.28 -8.97 -11.33
C ILE A 612 -32.21 -8.34 -10.43
N CYS A 613 -31.71 -7.16 -10.77
CA CYS A 613 -30.72 -6.43 -9.97
C CYS A 613 -31.25 -6.14 -8.55
N VAL A 614 -32.42 -5.53 -8.44
CA VAL A 614 -33.06 -5.22 -7.15
C VAL A 614 -33.33 -6.47 -6.32
N ARG A 615 -33.85 -7.55 -6.94
CA ARG A 615 -34.07 -8.83 -6.23
C ARG A 615 -32.77 -9.40 -5.65
N SER A 616 -31.68 -9.27 -6.38
CA SER A 616 -30.39 -9.88 -6.02
C SER A 616 -29.62 -9.05 -5.00
N LEU A 617 -29.69 -7.72 -5.08
CA LEU A 617 -29.20 -6.81 -4.02
C LEU A 617 -29.96 -7.03 -2.69
N LEU A 618 -31.28 -7.22 -2.73
CA LEU A 618 -32.08 -7.53 -1.54
C LEU A 618 -31.75 -8.92 -0.94
N PHE A 619 -31.38 -9.89 -1.78
CA PHE A 619 -30.88 -11.19 -1.32
C PHE A 619 -29.48 -11.08 -0.70
N CYS A 620 -28.57 -10.35 -1.35
CA CYS A 620 -27.25 -10.01 -0.83
C CYS A 620 -27.35 -9.35 0.55
N MET A 621 -28.23 -8.36 0.73
CA MET A 621 -28.44 -7.69 2.02
C MET A 621 -28.97 -8.64 3.12
N LYS A 622 -29.83 -9.60 2.75
CA LYS A 622 -30.33 -10.63 3.69
C LYS A 622 -29.23 -11.64 4.08
N ARG A 623 -28.28 -11.91 3.18
CA ARG A 623 -27.17 -12.86 3.39
C ARG A 623 -25.97 -12.20 4.10
N TYR A 624 -25.72 -10.93 3.82
CA TYR A 624 -24.61 -10.12 4.31
C TYR A 624 -25.13 -8.77 4.83
N PRO A 625 -25.64 -8.69 6.07
CA PRO A 625 -26.20 -7.44 6.61
C PRO A 625 -25.21 -6.27 6.65
N MET A 626 -23.91 -6.53 6.78
CA MET A 626 -22.85 -5.51 6.78
C MET A 626 -22.78 -4.71 5.46
N ASP A 627 -23.24 -5.30 4.35
CA ASP A 627 -23.26 -4.66 3.04
C ASP A 627 -24.43 -3.65 2.86
N LYS A 628 -25.33 -3.53 3.86
CA LYS A 628 -26.55 -2.70 3.85
C LYS A 628 -26.36 -1.27 3.32
N TYR A 629 -25.36 -0.54 3.82
CA TYR A 629 -25.14 0.87 3.44
C TYR A 629 -24.69 1.02 1.99
N GLU A 630 -23.75 0.20 1.52
CA GLU A 630 -23.37 0.15 0.11
C GLU A 630 -24.56 -0.27 -0.78
N ILE A 631 -25.44 -1.14 -0.29
CA ILE A 631 -26.65 -1.54 -1.02
C ILE A 631 -27.66 -0.37 -1.10
N PHE A 632 -27.78 0.44 -0.05
CA PHE A 632 -28.59 1.68 -0.09
C PHE A 632 -28.03 2.70 -1.10
N GLU A 633 -26.71 2.87 -1.18
CA GLU A 633 -26.02 3.69 -2.20
C GLU A 633 -26.32 3.18 -3.62
N THR A 634 -26.17 1.88 -3.87
CA THR A 634 -26.49 1.31 -5.20
C THR A 634 -27.96 1.50 -5.59
N MET A 635 -28.90 1.33 -4.66
CA MET A 635 -30.33 1.54 -4.92
C MET A 635 -30.63 3.00 -5.27
N ALA A 636 -30.02 3.96 -4.56
CA ALA A 636 -30.16 5.38 -4.85
C ALA A 636 -29.56 5.75 -6.22
N SER A 637 -28.41 5.20 -6.58
CA SER A 637 -27.77 5.40 -7.90
C SER A 637 -28.58 4.76 -9.04
N LEU A 638 -28.99 3.51 -8.90
CA LEU A 638 -29.84 2.81 -9.88
C LEU A 638 -31.16 3.54 -10.14
N GLY A 639 -31.77 4.12 -9.09
CA GLY A 639 -33.00 4.90 -9.19
C GLY A 639 -32.82 6.17 -10.02
N ARG A 640 -31.76 6.94 -9.75
CA ARG A 640 -31.40 8.15 -10.51
C ARG A 640 -31.13 7.83 -11.98
N CYS A 641 -30.38 6.76 -12.27
CA CYS A 641 -29.97 6.40 -13.63
C CYS A 641 -31.09 5.77 -14.49
N HIS A 642 -32.09 5.12 -13.89
CA HIS A 642 -33.08 4.29 -14.60
C HIS A 642 -34.53 4.65 -14.27
N SER A 643 -34.82 5.92 -13.99
CA SER A 643 -36.13 6.39 -13.51
C SER A 643 -37.32 5.94 -14.37
N SER A 644 -37.17 5.95 -15.70
CA SER A 644 -38.16 5.47 -16.67
C SER A 644 -38.43 3.95 -16.60
N LEU A 645 -37.41 3.14 -16.31
CA LEU A 645 -37.54 1.69 -16.13
C LEU A 645 -38.05 1.31 -14.73
N VAL A 646 -37.83 2.16 -13.72
CA VAL A 646 -38.36 2.00 -12.36
C VAL A 646 -39.86 2.30 -12.30
N HIS A 647 -40.35 3.28 -13.07
CA HIS A 647 -41.78 3.67 -13.12
C HIS A 647 -42.78 2.50 -13.21
N PRO A 648 -42.70 1.56 -14.19
CA PRO A 648 -43.62 0.42 -14.27
C PRO A 648 -43.46 -0.62 -13.14
N LEU A 649 -42.44 -0.50 -12.29
CA LEU A 649 -42.19 -1.40 -11.16
C LEU A 649 -42.65 -0.82 -9.80
N VAL A 650 -42.99 0.47 -9.70
CA VAL A 650 -43.28 1.16 -8.42
C VAL A 650 -44.33 0.42 -7.59
N THR A 651 -45.46 0.05 -8.20
CA THR A 651 -46.55 -0.66 -7.53
C THR A 651 -46.14 -2.07 -7.10
N GLN A 652 -45.38 -2.79 -7.94
CA GLN A 652 -44.84 -4.13 -7.62
C GLN A 652 -43.83 -4.08 -6.46
N LEU A 653 -42.92 -3.10 -6.46
CA LEU A 653 -41.84 -2.95 -5.48
C LEU A 653 -42.38 -2.60 -4.10
N LEU A 654 -43.25 -1.59 -4.02
CA LEU A 654 -43.85 -1.13 -2.78
C LEU A 654 -45.00 -2.05 -2.30
N GLN A 655 -45.51 -2.90 -3.20
CA GLN A 655 -46.70 -3.77 -3.03
C GLN A 655 -47.98 -2.96 -2.82
N ILE A 656 -48.21 -2.00 -3.71
CA ILE A 656 -49.40 -1.13 -3.72
C ILE A 656 -50.51 -1.85 -4.50
N HIS A 657 -51.66 -2.06 -3.86
CA HIS A 657 -52.84 -2.63 -4.51
C HIS A 657 -53.71 -1.52 -5.14
N PRO A 658 -54.14 -1.63 -6.42
CA PRO A 658 -54.90 -0.56 -7.08
C PRO A 658 -56.27 -0.23 -6.46
N ILE A 659 -56.84 -1.14 -5.67
CA ILE A 659 -58.21 -1.03 -5.10
C ILE A 659 -58.19 -0.96 -3.55
N PHE A 660 -57.11 -1.39 -2.90
CA PHE A 660 -57.06 -1.52 -1.43
C PHE A 660 -55.98 -0.63 -0.83
N VAL A 661 -56.33 0.07 0.26
CA VAL A 661 -55.37 0.85 1.06
C VAL A 661 -54.28 -0.10 1.52
N SER A 662 -53.07 0.12 1.00
CA SER A 662 -51.94 -0.77 1.21
C SER A 662 -51.32 -0.51 2.58
N GLN A 663 -50.99 -1.58 3.32
CA GLN A 663 -50.51 -1.47 4.69
C GLN A 663 -49.19 -0.69 4.75
N GLU A 664 -49.13 0.31 5.64
CA GLU A 664 -47.91 1.07 5.92
C GLU A 664 -46.85 0.14 6.52
N LYS A 665 -45.64 0.17 5.94
CA LYS A 665 -44.51 -0.68 6.32
C LYS A 665 -43.57 0.07 7.25
N SER A 666 -43.05 -0.62 8.26
CA SER A 666 -42.07 -0.06 9.18
C SER A 666 -40.81 0.37 8.44
N LEU A 667 -40.28 1.55 8.80
CA LEU A 667 -38.97 2.00 8.35
C LEU A 667 -37.80 1.18 8.94
N GLN A 668 -38.07 0.27 9.89
CA GLN A 668 -37.10 -0.72 10.37
C GLN A 668 -36.98 -1.96 9.44
N ASP A 669 -37.82 -2.09 8.41
CA ASP A 669 -37.61 -3.10 7.35
C ASP A 669 -36.63 -2.55 6.30
N ASP A 670 -35.37 -2.99 6.39
CA ASP A 670 -34.31 -2.63 5.46
C ASP A 670 -34.66 -2.96 3.99
N GLN A 671 -35.43 -4.02 3.74
CA GLN A 671 -35.87 -4.34 2.38
C GLN A 671 -36.94 -3.38 1.87
N TYR A 672 -37.75 -2.80 2.76
CA TYR A 672 -38.66 -1.71 2.39
C TYR A 672 -37.88 -0.41 2.20
N MET A 673 -36.93 -0.09 3.09
CA MET A 673 -36.09 1.10 3.00
C MET A 673 -35.29 1.13 1.69
N ALA A 674 -34.64 0.03 1.30
CA ALA A 674 -33.90 -0.09 0.04
C ALA A 674 -34.78 0.13 -1.20
N LYS A 675 -35.99 -0.45 -1.22
CA LYS A 675 -36.96 -0.26 -2.33
C LYS A 675 -37.49 1.17 -2.38
N LEU A 676 -37.70 1.79 -1.21
CA LEU A 676 -38.16 3.17 -1.14
C LEU A 676 -37.06 4.14 -1.59
N LEU A 677 -35.79 3.93 -1.21
CA LEU A 677 -34.65 4.70 -1.71
C LEU A 677 -34.58 4.70 -3.24
N LEU A 678 -34.68 3.51 -3.86
CA LEU A 678 -34.74 3.35 -5.32
C LEU A 678 -35.87 4.19 -5.95
N VAL A 679 -37.08 4.10 -5.40
CA VAL A 679 -38.26 4.78 -5.94
C VAL A 679 -38.21 6.30 -5.71
N LEU A 680 -37.72 6.78 -4.57
CA LEU A 680 -37.55 8.22 -4.29
C LEU A 680 -36.47 8.84 -5.20
N ASN A 681 -35.37 8.13 -5.45
CA ASN A 681 -34.32 8.56 -6.37
C ASN A 681 -34.77 8.53 -7.85
N ALA A 682 -35.68 7.61 -8.21
CA ALA A 682 -36.33 7.64 -9.51
C ALA A 682 -37.31 8.82 -9.62
N ALA A 683 -38.10 9.09 -8.57
CA ALA A 683 -39.06 10.20 -8.52
C ALA A 683 -38.40 11.58 -8.63
N SER A 684 -37.17 11.76 -8.14
CA SER A 684 -36.43 13.03 -8.31
C SER A 684 -35.99 13.29 -9.76
N GLN A 685 -36.09 12.31 -10.66
CA GLN A 685 -35.73 12.42 -12.08
C GLN A 685 -36.91 12.17 -13.03
N PHE A 686 -38.01 11.56 -12.54
CA PHE A 686 -39.22 11.30 -13.32
C PHE A 686 -40.47 11.49 -12.44
N GLU A 687 -40.98 12.72 -12.45
CA GLU A 687 -42.11 13.19 -11.63
C GLU A 687 -43.37 12.31 -11.64
N PRO A 688 -43.81 11.67 -12.75
CA PRO A 688 -45.00 10.84 -12.77
C PRO A 688 -45.02 9.71 -11.73
N ILE A 689 -43.85 9.25 -11.26
CA ILE A 689 -43.75 8.28 -10.15
C ILE A 689 -44.46 8.78 -8.89
N VAL A 690 -44.43 10.09 -8.60
CA VAL A 690 -45.04 10.68 -7.41
C VAL A 690 -46.56 10.44 -7.39
N SER A 691 -47.22 10.42 -8.56
CA SER A 691 -48.66 10.12 -8.67
C SER A 691 -49.03 8.68 -8.29
N LEU A 692 -48.06 7.77 -8.30
CA LEU A 692 -48.23 6.36 -7.91
C LEU A 692 -47.94 6.12 -6.42
N LEU A 693 -47.48 7.12 -5.67
CA LEU A 693 -47.07 6.95 -4.27
C LEU A 693 -48.25 7.09 -3.30
N PRO A 694 -48.38 6.18 -2.31
CA PRO A 694 -49.40 6.28 -1.28
C PRO A 694 -49.06 7.42 -0.30
N PRO A 695 -50.05 8.06 0.37
CA PRO A 695 -49.81 9.23 1.21
C PRO A 695 -48.78 9.03 2.34
N TYR A 696 -48.62 7.81 2.86
CA TYR A 696 -47.60 7.51 3.86
C TYR A 696 -46.17 7.60 3.31
N ALA A 697 -45.94 7.35 2.02
CA ALA A 697 -44.63 7.47 1.40
C ALA A 697 -44.08 8.91 1.45
N ILE A 698 -44.96 9.92 1.44
CA ILE A 698 -44.57 11.33 1.62
C ILE A 698 -44.08 11.60 3.05
N ARG A 699 -44.65 10.93 4.07
CA ARG A 699 -44.15 10.99 5.45
C ARG A 699 -42.79 10.31 5.58
N HIS A 700 -42.65 9.13 4.96
CA HIS A 700 -41.39 8.39 4.92
C HIS A 700 -40.28 9.16 4.19
N PHE A 701 -40.58 9.78 3.03
CA PHE A 701 -39.68 10.68 2.31
C PHE A 701 -39.15 11.80 3.22
N ARG A 702 -40.04 12.51 3.93
CA ARG A 702 -39.65 13.60 4.84
C ARG A 702 -38.76 13.12 5.97
N TYR A 703 -39.09 11.99 6.62
CA TYR A 703 -38.25 11.39 7.66
C TYR A 703 -36.87 10.99 7.10
N MET A 704 -36.84 10.30 5.96
CA MET A 704 -35.59 9.80 5.36
C MET A 704 -34.73 10.93 4.78
N ARG A 705 -35.30 12.03 4.30
CA ARG A 705 -34.52 13.23 3.90
C ARG A 705 -33.88 13.92 5.10
N CYS A 706 -34.55 13.94 6.26
CA CYS A 706 -33.93 14.41 7.51
C CYS A 706 -32.86 13.46 8.05
N ALA A 707 -33.05 12.14 7.94
CA ALA A 707 -32.12 11.14 8.50
C ALA A 707 -30.91 10.84 7.59
N MET A 708 -31.08 10.85 6.27
CA MET A 708 -30.07 10.46 5.27
C MET A 708 -30.10 11.38 4.03
N PRO A 709 -29.84 12.70 4.19
CA PRO A 709 -29.93 13.68 3.10
C PRO A 709 -28.97 13.44 1.93
N HIS A 710 -27.92 12.61 2.13
CA HIS A 710 -26.97 12.22 1.08
C HIS A 710 -27.48 11.07 0.17
N LEU A 711 -28.49 10.31 0.62
CA LEU A 711 -29.12 9.22 -0.15
C LEU A 711 -30.51 9.57 -0.69
N VAL A 712 -31.16 10.58 -0.11
CA VAL A 712 -32.52 11.01 -0.47
C VAL A 712 -32.48 12.39 -1.13
N PRO A 713 -32.50 12.46 -2.47
CA PRO A 713 -32.55 13.74 -3.18
C PRO A 713 -33.85 14.49 -2.90
N LEU A 714 -33.83 15.81 -3.08
CA LEU A 714 -35.04 16.63 -3.08
C LEU A 714 -35.98 16.19 -4.22
N VAL A 715 -37.27 16.02 -3.91
CA VAL A 715 -38.33 15.84 -4.91
C VAL A 715 -39.34 16.97 -4.72
N THR A 716 -39.30 17.95 -5.61
CA THR A 716 -40.12 19.18 -5.54
C THR A 716 -41.60 18.87 -5.36
N ALA A 717 -42.17 17.96 -6.14
CA ALA A 717 -43.57 17.55 -6.08
C ALA A 717 -44.03 16.87 -4.76
N MET A 718 -43.12 16.57 -3.82
CA MET A 718 -43.47 16.02 -2.49
C MET A 718 -43.26 17.01 -1.32
N GLU A 719 -42.69 18.19 -1.59
CA GLU A 719 -42.58 19.27 -0.61
C GLU A 719 -43.59 20.39 -0.91
N GLY A 720 -44.22 20.93 0.13
CA GLY A 720 -45.05 22.12 -0.03
C GLY A 720 -44.17 23.35 -0.21
N HIS A 721 -44.61 24.29 -1.06
CA HIS A 721 -43.88 25.52 -1.44
C HIS A 721 -43.24 26.30 -0.26
N GLU A 722 -43.81 26.20 0.94
CA GLU A 722 -43.31 26.83 2.17
C GLU A 722 -41.85 26.44 2.52
N ARG A 723 -41.41 25.20 2.20
CA ARG A 723 -40.05 24.73 2.53
C ARG A 723 -38.97 25.25 1.59
N GLU A 724 -39.31 25.49 0.33
CA GLU A 724 -38.33 25.84 -0.70
C GLU A 724 -37.69 27.22 -0.44
N ALA A 725 -38.44 28.14 0.17
CA ALA A 725 -37.93 29.41 0.66
C ALA A 725 -37.04 29.23 1.90
N ALA A 726 -37.49 28.43 2.87
CA ALA A 726 -36.76 28.20 4.12
C ALA A 726 -35.40 27.52 3.91
N GLU A 727 -35.32 26.54 2.99
CA GLU A 727 -34.06 25.84 2.69
C GLU A 727 -33.05 26.75 1.95
N LYS A 728 -33.53 27.63 1.04
CA LYS A 728 -32.69 28.68 0.43
C LYS A 728 -32.16 29.68 1.47
N SER A 729 -33.00 30.16 2.39
CA SER A 729 -32.57 31.00 3.50
C SER A 729 -31.55 30.30 4.42
N LEU A 730 -31.75 29.02 4.70
CA LEU A 730 -30.80 28.20 5.47
C LEU A 730 -29.46 28.01 4.76
N SER A 731 -29.43 27.89 3.43
CA SER A 731 -28.16 27.82 2.69
C SER A 731 -27.35 29.11 2.78
N LEU A 732 -28.01 30.28 2.67
CA LEU A 732 -27.33 31.59 2.78
C LEU A 732 -26.73 31.82 4.17
N LEU A 733 -27.48 31.48 5.23
CA LEU A 733 -26.98 31.51 6.61
C LEU A 733 -25.84 30.49 6.87
N ARG A 734 -25.71 29.45 6.02
CA ARG A 734 -24.69 28.42 6.18
C ARG A 734 -23.32 28.93 5.77
N ASP A 735 -23.22 29.75 4.73
CA ASP A 735 -21.96 30.29 4.23
C ASP A 735 -21.39 31.35 5.18
N GLU A 736 -22.24 32.23 5.74
CA GLU A 736 -21.84 33.15 6.84
C GLU A 736 -21.38 32.40 8.10
N SER A 737 -21.89 31.17 8.32
CA SER A 737 -21.45 30.35 9.46
C SER A 737 -20.04 29.77 9.31
N ILE A 738 -19.42 29.81 8.13
CA ILE A 738 -18.09 29.21 7.92
C ILE A 738 -16.99 30.13 8.47
N THR A 739 -17.10 31.45 8.22
CA THR A 739 -16.15 32.44 8.75
C THR A 739 -16.32 32.73 10.24
N SER A 740 -17.48 32.43 10.85
CA SER A 740 -17.68 32.63 12.29
C SER A 740 -17.08 31.52 13.18
N LYS A 741 -16.86 30.31 12.64
CA LYS A 741 -16.39 29.14 13.42
C LYS A 741 -14.96 29.31 13.96
N GLY A 742 -14.03 29.73 13.12
CA GLY A 742 -12.63 29.97 13.53
C GLY A 742 -12.52 31.08 14.57
N ASN A 743 -13.33 32.14 14.43
CA ASN A 743 -13.35 33.27 15.36
C ASN A 743 -13.68 32.84 16.80
N VAL A 744 -14.64 31.92 16.98
CA VAL A 744 -15.01 31.41 18.32
C VAL A 744 -13.83 30.70 18.99
N LEU A 745 -13.10 29.84 18.26
CA LEU A 745 -11.90 29.17 18.83
C LEU A 745 -10.77 30.16 19.10
N GLN A 746 -10.60 31.18 18.24
CA GLN A 746 -9.58 32.21 18.41
C GLN A 746 -9.88 33.11 19.62
N GLU A 747 -11.15 33.44 19.87
CA GLU A 747 -11.61 34.17 21.06
C GLU A 747 -11.50 33.33 22.35
N VAL A 748 -11.78 32.03 22.29
CA VAL A 748 -11.50 31.11 23.40
C VAL A 748 -9.99 31.06 23.70
N TYR A 749 -9.14 31.07 22.66
CA TYR A 749 -7.69 31.08 22.84
C TYR A 749 -7.15 32.41 23.38
N SER A 750 -7.66 33.57 22.94
CA SER A 750 -7.28 34.86 23.53
C SER A 750 -7.69 34.94 25.01
N ARG A 751 -8.89 34.46 25.36
CA ARG A 751 -9.30 34.33 26.77
C ARG A 751 -8.35 33.42 27.58
N LEU A 752 -7.79 32.36 26.99
CA LEU A 752 -6.78 31.52 27.65
C LEU A 752 -5.45 32.27 27.88
N LEU A 753 -5.01 33.10 26.93
CA LEU A 753 -3.82 33.95 27.08
C LEU A 753 -4.01 35.00 28.21
N ASP A 754 -5.16 35.66 28.26
CA ASP A 754 -5.51 36.61 29.33
C ASP A 754 -5.51 35.92 30.71
N VAL A 755 -6.09 34.73 30.80
CA VAL A 755 -6.09 33.90 32.01
C VAL A 755 -4.66 33.55 32.43
N GLN A 756 -3.76 33.23 31.49
CA GLN A 756 -2.36 32.94 31.81
C GLN A 756 -1.62 34.13 32.45
N SER A 757 -2.00 35.38 32.15
CA SER A 757 -1.42 36.56 32.83
C SER A 757 -1.88 36.75 34.29
N THR A 758 -2.89 36.00 34.73
CA THR A 758 -3.48 36.14 36.07
C THR A 758 -2.52 35.60 37.14
N LYS A 759 -2.07 36.49 38.04
CA LYS A 759 -1.06 36.18 39.07
C LYS A 759 -1.55 35.20 40.14
N GLU A 760 -2.84 35.20 40.47
CA GLU A 760 -3.41 34.31 41.48
C GLU A 760 -3.81 32.95 40.87
N LEU A 761 -3.25 31.87 41.40
CA LEU A 761 -3.54 30.49 40.99
C LEU A 761 -5.02 30.11 41.13
N ASN A 762 -5.65 30.47 42.26
CA ASN A 762 -7.01 30.04 42.61
C ASN A 762 -8.10 30.69 41.75
N THR A 763 -7.80 31.82 41.09
CA THR A 763 -8.66 32.42 40.06
C THR A 763 -8.29 31.89 38.68
N ARG A 764 -7.00 31.75 38.35
CA ARG A 764 -6.53 31.14 37.08
C ARG A 764 -7.13 29.75 36.84
N THR A 765 -7.05 28.86 37.83
CA THR A 765 -7.60 27.48 37.76
C THR A 765 -9.13 27.44 37.67
N LYS A 766 -9.85 28.42 38.24
CA LYS A 766 -11.31 28.55 38.06
C LYS A 766 -11.66 29.03 36.65
N LEU A 767 -10.94 30.02 36.13
CA LEU A 767 -11.16 30.54 34.78
C LEU A 767 -10.82 29.50 33.70
N ARG A 768 -9.74 28.73 33.88
CA ARG A 768 -9.42 27.55 33.04
C ARG A 768 -10.57 26.52 33.02
N LYS A 769 -11.23 26.26 34.16
CA LYS A 769 -12.39 25.34 34.21
C LYS A 769 -13.57 25.85 33.39
N TYR A 770 -13.94 27.12 33.49
CA TYR A 770 -15.00 27.68 32.64
C TYR A 770 -14.63 27.62 31.14
N ILE A 771 -13.35 27.83 30.79
CA ILE A 771 -12.87 27.65 29.40
C ILE A 771 -12.97 26.18 28.96
N VAL A 772 -12.71 25.21 29.83
CA VAL A 772 -12.90 23.78 29.55
C VAL A 772 -14.40 23.43 29.41
N GLU A 773 -15.28 24.05 30.19
CA GLU A 773 -16.74 23.89 30.06
C GLU A 773 -17.23 24.44 28.71
N ASP A 774 -16.81 25.65 28.32
CA ASP A 774 -17.05 26.24 26.99
C ASP A 774 -16.56 25.30 25.86
N LEU A 775 -15.32 24.80 25.96
CA LEU A 775 -14.72 23.93 24.94
C LEU A 775 -15.42 22.57 24.81
N ASN A 776 -15.90 21.99 25.91
CA ASN A 776 -16.70 20.77 25.87
C ASN A 776 -18.06 21.03 25.21
N ALA A 777 -18.71 22.16 25.50
CA ALA A 777 -19.94 22.56 24.82
C ALA A 777 -19.72 22.74 23.30
N ILE A 778 -18.68 23.49 22.90
CA ILE A 778 -18.30 23.68 21.47
C ILE A 778 -18.04 22.33 20.79
N SER A 779 -17.30 21.43 21.44
CA SER A 779 -16.99 20.09 20.94
C SER A 779 -18.24 19.24 20.69
N SER A 780 -19.18 19.23 21.63
CA SER A 780 -20.45 18.48 21.50
C SER A 780 -21.39 19.04 20.42
N LEU A 781 -21.33 20.36 20.15
CA LEU A 781 -22.21 21.03 19.20
C LEU A 781 -21.65 21.10 17.77
N ASN A 782 -20.32 21.09 17.59
CA ASN A 782 -19.66 21.27 16.29
C ASN A 782 -18.60 20.21 16.05
N ALA A 783 -18.96 19.13 15.34
CA ALA A 783 -18.05 18.04 15.00
C ALA A 783 -16.76 18.48 14.27
N SER A 784 -16.79 19.58 13.50
CA SER A 784 -15.60 20.17 12.86
C SER A 784 -14.64 20.86 13.83
N LEU A 785 -15.16 21.40 14.94
CA LEU A 785 -14.38 22.10 15.97
C LEU A 785 -14.01 21.18 17.15
N ALA A 786 -14.63 20.00 17.26
CA ALA A 786 -14.36 19.02 18.31
C ALA A 786 -12.89 18.59 18.41
N SER A 787 -12.20 18.41 17.27
CA SER A 787 -10.76 18.09 17.27
C SER A 787 -9.88 19.25 17.81
N PRO A 788 -9.99 20.49 17.29
CA PRO A 788 -9.37 21.66 17.90
C PRO A 788 -9.72 21.88 19.39
N SER A 789 -10.97 21.65 19.80
CA SER A 789 -11.40 21.79 21.19
C SER A 789 -10.74 20.76 22.11
N ARG A 790 -10.64 19.49 21.68
CA ARG A 790 -9.91 18.43 22.42
C ARG A 790 -8.42 18.80 22.61
N LEU A 791 -7.77 19.44 21.63
CA LEU A 791 -6.41 19.97 21.78
C LEU A 791 -6.34 21.08 22.85
N LEU A 792 -7.21 22.09 22.78
CA LEU A 792 -7.21 23.20 23.75
C LEU A 792 -7.47 22.71 25.20
N ILE A 793 -8.39 21.77 25.40
CA ILE A 793 -8.62 21.13 26.71
C ILE A 793 -7.35 20.41 27.20
N SER A 794 -6.65 19.70 26.31
CA SER A 794 -5.42 18.98 26.65
C SER A 794 -4.28 19.92 27.03
N LEU A 795 -4.13 21.06 26.34
CA LEU A 795 -3.18 22.11 26.69
C LEU A 795 -3.50 22.75 28.05
N ILE A 796 -4.79 22.96 28.37
CA ILE A 796 -5.22 23.47 29.69
C ILE A 796 -4.88 22.46 30.79
N SER A 797 -5.09 21.16 30.57
CA SER A 797 -4.72 20.11 31.52
C SER A 797 -3.21 20.06 31.80
N ILE A 798 -2.38 20.34 30.80
CA ILE A 798 -0.92 20.45 30.96
C ILE A 798 -0.58 21.71 31.78
N LEU A 799 -1.18 22.86 31.47
CA LEU A 799 -0.95 24.12 32.21
C LEU A 799 -1.34 24.02 33.69
N ASP A 800 -2.43 23.31 34.01
CA ASP A 800 -2.82 23.02 35.40
C ASP A 800 -1.85 22.05 36.10
N SER A 801 -1.21 21.14 35.37
CA SER A 801 -0.21 20.19 35.88
C SER A 801 1.16 20.86 36.12
N ILE A 802 1.61 21.74 35.22
CA ILE A 802 2.81 22.57 35.39
C ILE A 802 2.66 23.48 36.63
N ASP A 803 1.52 24.16 36.76
CA ASP A 803 1.25 25.00 37.93
C ASP A 803 1.25 24.18 39.25
N GLN A 804 0.74 22.94 39.23
CA GLN A 804 0.74 22.07 40.41
C GLN A 804 2.13 21.51 40.75
N THR A 805 2.90 21.04 39.77
CA THR A 805 4.25 20.46 39.98
C THR A 805 5.26 21.49 40.51
N VAL A 806 5.13 22.76 40.09
CA VAL A 806 5.90 23.88 40.69
C VAL A 806 5.60 24.04 42.18
N LEU A 807 4.33 23.96 42.58
CA LEU A 807 3.88 24.15 43.98
C LEU A 807 4.16 22.92 44.86
N GLN A 808 4.07 21.72 44.30
CA GLN A 808 4.33 20.44 44.99
C GLN A 808 5.83 20.13 45.15
N SER A 809 6.72 21.03 44.74
CA SER A 809 8.19 20.91 44.92
C SER A 809 8.66 20.82 46.39
N ILE A 810 7.74 20.88 47.35
CA ILE A 810 7.93 20.75 48.81
C ILE A 810 7.24 19.47 49.37
N GLY A 811 6.52 18.70 48.54
CA GLY A 811 5.75 17.50 48.91
C GLY A 811 6.52 16.18 48.80
N ASP A 812 5.80 15.05 48.67
CA ASP A 812 6.43 13.74 48.43
C ASP A 812 6.97 13.67 47.00
N ALA A 813 8.30 13.60 46.87
CA ALA A 813 8.98 13.51 45.59
C ALA A 813 8.60 12.27 44.77
N VAL A 814 8.04 11.21 45.38
CA VAL A 814 7.52 10.03 44.67
C VAL A 814 6.22 10.36 43.93
N GLU A 815 5.29 11.09 44.56
CA GLU A 815 4.03 11.50 43.93
C GLU A 815 4.31 12.44 42.75
N VAL A 816 5.14 13.47 42.97
CA VAL A 816 5.58 14.41 41.93
C VAL A 816 6.28 13.69 40.77
N HIS A 817 7.15 12.70 41.04
CA HIS A 817 7.80 11.91 39.98
C HIS A 817 6.80 11.10 39.14
N ASN A 818 5.77 10.53 39.77
CA ASN A 818 4.71 9.82 39.06
C ASN A 818 3.83 10.75 38.22
N ASP A 819 3.57 11.97 38.69
CA ASP A 819 2.77 12.96 37.95
C ASP A 819 3.52 13.55 36.76
N ILE A 820 4.84 13.77 36.88
CA ILE A 820 5.71 14.10 35.74
C ILE A 820 5.70 12.97 34.68
N ASP A 821 5.74 11.70 35.11
CA ASP A 821 5.64 10.55 34.20
C ASP A 821 4.25 10.38 33.55
N LYS A 822 3.18 10.97 34.15
CA LYS A 822 1.85 11.11 33.51
C LYS A 822 1.84 12.28 32.53
N GLU A 823 2.42 13.43 32.86
CA GLU A 823 2.40 14.61 31.99
C GLU A 823 3.22 14.39 30.72
N LEU A 824 4.41 13.78 30.82
CA LEU A 824 5.22 13.37 29.67
C LEU A 824 4.45 12.40 28.75
N TRP A 825 3.64 11.51 29.33
CA TRP A 825 2.76 10.62 28.58
C TRP A 825 1.60 11.36 27.91
N THR A 826 1.00 12.36 28.57
CA THR A 826 -0.01 13.25 27.96
C THR A 826 0.58 14.02 26.78
N VAL A 827 1.80 14.54 26.89
CA VAL A 827 2.49 15.20 25.77
C VAL A 827 2.69 14.22 24.60
N GLU A 828 3.15 12.99 24.84
CA GLU A 828 3.27 11.97 23.78
C GLU A 828 1.92 11.65 23.12
N CYS A 829 0.83 11.58 23.89
CA CYS A 829 -0.52 11.37 23.34
C CYS A 829 -0.99 12.53 22.45
N ILE A 830 -0.61 13.78 22.75
CA ILE A 830 -0.90 14.95 21.90
C ILE A 830 -0.02 14.92 20.64
N GLU A 831 1.28 14.67 20.79
CA GLU A 831 2.27 14.73 19.70
C GLU A 831 2.07 13.64 18.61
N ASP A 832 1.68 12.42 19.00
CA ASP A 832 1.48 11.30 18.05
C ASP A 832 0.00 11.05 17.72
N GLY A 833 -0.94 11.42 18.62
CA GLY A 833 -2.37 11.14 18.52
C GLY A 833 -3.21 12.26 17.87
N LEU A 834 -2.61 13.40 17.52
CA LEU A 834 -3.22 14.44 16.71
C LEU A 834 -2.49 14.56 15.37
N ALA A 835 -3.22 14.79 14.29
CA ALA A 835 -2.70 15.09 12.97
C ALA A 835 -2.75 16.60 12.68
N SER A 836 -1.87 17.07 11.79
CA SER A 836 -1.82 18.47 11.31
C SER A 836 -1.66 19.52 12.42
N LEU A 837 -0.82 19.25 13.42
CA LEU A 837 -0.52 20.18 14.52
C LEU A 837 0.18 21.47 14.02
N PRO A 838 -0.32 22.69 14.32
CA PRO A 838 0.35 23.94 13.98
C PRO A 838 1.78 24.04 14.58
N PRO A 839 2.79 24.49 13.81
CA PRO A 839 4.18 24.59 14.28
C PRO A 839 4.41 25.36 15.60
N PRO A 840 3.69 26.47 15.90
CA PRO A 840 3.83 27.14 17.21
C PRO A 840 3.46 26.23 18.39
N ILE A 841 2.46 25.36 18.22
CA ILE A 841 2.05 24.39 19.24
C ILE A 841 3.06 23.25 19.34
N GLN A 842 3.59 22.76 18.22
CA GLN A 842 4.67 21.76 18.24
C GLN A 842 5.91 22.26 19.00
N SER A 843 6.31 23.52 18.79
CA SER A 843 7.41 24.13 19.54
C SER A 843 7.11 24.22 21.05
N PHE A 844 5.90 24.66 21.41
CA PHE A 844 5.45 24.73 22.80
C PHE A 844 5.41 23.35 23.49
N LEU A 845 4.96 22.29 22.79
CA LEU A 845 4.96 20.92 23.33
C LEU A 845 6.39 20.40 23.56
N VAL A 846 7.33 20.69 22.65
CA VAL A 846 8.75 20.34 22.84
C VAL A 846 9.37 21.14 23.99
N GLU A 847 8.98 22.40 24.17
CA GLU A 847 9.40 23.20 25.33
C GLU A 847 8.84 22.63 26.65
N ILE A 848 7.55 22.26 26.72
CA ILE A 848 6.97 21.57 27.88
C ILE A 848 7.71 20.27 28.17
N ARG A 849 7.98 19.45 27.13
CA ARG A 849 8.70 18.19 27.27
C ARG A 849 10.10 18.39 27.86
N LEU A 850 10.83 19.43 27.43
CA LEU A 850 12.11 19.81 28.00
C LEU A 850 11.98 20.15 29.50
N HIS A 851 11.01 21.00 29.86
CA HIS A 851 10.76 21.39 31.25
C HIS A 851 10.46 20.17 32.15
N GLN A 852 9.54 19.31 31.71
CA GLN A 852 9.17 18.12 32.46
C GLN A 852 10.30 17.09 32.55
N LEU A 853 11.15 16.96 31.53
CA LEU A 853 12.36 16.14 31.64
C LEU A 853 13.35 16.68 32.69
N VAL A 854 13.53 18.00 32.82
CA VAL A 854 14.37 18.57 33.89
C VAL A 854 13.76 18.32 35.27
N TYR A 855 12.44 18.45 35.45
CA TYR A 855 11.76 18.06 36.70
C TYR A 855 11.86 16.55 36.97
N ARG A 856 11.80 15.70 35.94
CA ARG A 856 12.01 14.24 36.05
C ARG A 856 13.42 13.91 36.52
N TRP A 857 14.43 14.64 36.05
CA TRP A 857 15.82 14.50 36.52
C TRP A 857 16.00 15.01 37.94
N LEU A 858 15.41 16.16 38.28
CA LEU A 858 15.41 16.73 39.63
C LEU A 858 14.87 15.73 40.67
N THR A 859 13.66 15.19 40.42
CA THR A 859 13.04 14.17 41.26
C THR A 859 13.83 12.86 41.28
N SER A 860 14.40 12.43 40.15
CA SER A 860 15.28 11.24 40.09
C SER A 860 16.53 11.38 40.97
N LEU A 861 17.17 12.55 40.97
CA LEU A 861 18.36 12.83 41.77
C LEU A 861 18.04 12.92 43.28
N LEU A 862 16.87 13.46 43.64
CA LEU A 862 16.37 13.48 45.02
C LEU A 862 16.04 12.08 45.54
N LEU A 863 15.30 11.28 44.77
CA LEU A 863 14.86 9.94 45.17
C LEU A 863 15.98 8.89 45.13
N ARG A 864 16.90 9.00 44.17
CA ARG A 864 17.90 7.96 43.86
C ARG A 864 19.28 8.56 43.56
N PRO A 865 19.94 9.25 44.51
CA PRO A 865 21.23 9.93 44.28
C PRO A 865 22.35 9.00 43.78
N LEU A 866 22.31 7.70 44.13
CA LEU A 866 23.24 6.68 43.62
C LEU A 866 23.15 6.46 42.10
N THR A 867 22.08 6.92 41.44
CA THR A 867 21.89 6.83 39.99
C THR A 867 22.43 8.03 39.20
N TYR A 868 23.10 8.99 39.86
CA TYR A 868 23.61 10.24 39.27
C TYR A 868 24.23 10.08 37.87
N ARG A 869 25.13 9.09 37.70
CA ARG A 869 25.77 8.82 36.40
C ARG A 869 24.75 8.47 35.31
N ILE A 870 23.82 7.57 35.59
CA ILE A 870 22.77 7.15 34.66
C ILE A 870 21.86 8.34 34.31
N VAL A 871 21.53 9.18 35.29
CA VAL A 871 20.74 10.40 35.06
C VAL A 871 21.49 11.38 34.15
N VAL A 872 22.79 11.59 34.36
CA VAL A 872 23.62 12.48 33.52
C VAL A 872 23.86 11.92 32.11
N ASP A 873 24.04 10.62 31.98
CA ASP A 873 24.17 9.97 30.67
C ASP A 873 22.82 10.05 29.90
N ASN A 874 21.68 9.89 30.58
CA ASN A 874 20.34 10.11 30.02
C ASN A 874 20.09 11.58 29.63
N MET A 875 20.51 12.55 30.47
CA MET A 875 20.42 13.99 30.15
C MET A 875 21.06 14.29 28.78
N ARG A 876 22.27 13.76 28.54
CA ARG A 876 22.98 13.94 27.25
C ARG A 876 22.18 13.37 26.09
N SER A 877 21.62 12.16 26.20
CA SER A 877 20.84 11.55 25.12
C SER A 877 19.54 12.30 24.82
N GLU A 878 18.81 12.73 25.84
CA GLU A 878 17.54 13.45 25.69
C GLU A 878 17.74 14.86 25.11
N ILE A 879 18.76 15.60 25.56
CA ILE A 879 19.09 16.93 25.00
C ILE A 879 19.47 16.81 23.52
N ILE A 880 20.22 15.76 23.13
CA ILE A 880 20.54 15.48 21.73
C ILE A 880 19.27 15.13 20.94
N ALA A 881 18.33 14.37 21.51
CA ALA A 881 17.05 14.05 20.87
C ALA A 881 16.17 15.30 20.67
N ILE A 882 16.04 16.15 21.68
CA ILE A 882 15.29 17.42 21.63
C ILE A 882 15.88 18.36 20.58
N LYS A 883 17.21 18.53 20.57
CA LYS A 883 17.92 19.33 19.54
C LYS A 883 17.63 18.82 18.13
N ARG A 884 17.73 17.51 17.89
CA ARG A 884 17.39 16.90 16.60
C ARG A 884 15.93 17.17 16.20
N ARG A 885 14.97 17.01 17.13
CA ARG A 885 13.54 17.26 16.89
C ARG A 885 13.24 18.72 16.51
N LEU A 886 13.88 19.68 17.19
CA LEU A 886 13.78 21.10 16.87
C LEU A 886 14.37 21.41 15.48
N SER A 887 15.54 20.86 15.15
CA SER A 887 16.16 21.03 13.82
C SER A 887 15.38 20.35 12.70
N SER A 888 14.85 19.14 12.89
CA SER A 888 14.15 18.38 11.85
C SER A 888 12.79 18.97 11.47
N LEU A 889 12.14 19.67 12.40
CA LEU A 889 10.82 20.27 12.22
C LEU A 889 10.89 21.78 11.90
N SER A 890 12.09 22.36 11.77
CA SER A 890 12.34 23.80 11.53
C SER A 890 11.62 24.74 12.52
N LEU A 891 11.45 24.29 13.76
CA LEU A 891 10.60 24.98 14.75
C LEU A 891 11.27 26.26 15.28
N VAL A 892 10.49 27.32 15.40
CA VAL A 892 10.92 28.56 16.06
C VAL A 892 11.10 28.29 17.56
N GLN A 893 12.34 28.26 18.00
CA GLN A 893 12.71 28.14 19.42
C GLN A 893 12.35 29.42 20.17
N SER A 894 11.72 29.28 21.33
CA SER A 894 11.54 30.38 22.30
C SER A 894 12.88 30.79 22.93
N SER A 895 12.96 32.01 23.47
CA SER A 895 14.14 32.46 24.21
C SER A 895 14.37 31.60 25.46
N SER A 896 13.30 31.26 26.19
CA SER A 896 13.30 30.39 27.37
C SER A 896 13.87 29.01 27.07
N SER A 897 13.36 28.31 26.04
CA SER A 897 13.88 26.98 25.68
C SER A 897 15.37 27.02 25.27
N ASN A 898 15.80 28.06 24.55
CA ASN A 898 17.21 28.24 24.19
C ASN A 898 18.11 28.56 25.40
N GLU A 899 17.68 29.37 26.36
CA GLU A 899 18.44 29.60 27.59
C GLU A 899 18.55 28.33 28.44
N VAL A 900 17.47 27.55 28.56
CA VAL A 900 17.50 26.25 29.28
C VAL A 900 18.42 25.25 28.58
N ILE A 901 18.36 25.09 27.25
CA ILE A 901 19.24 24.18 26.51
C ILE A 901 20.72 24.58 26.67
N ASN A 902 21.06 25.85 26.43
CA ASN A 902 22.43 26.33 26.55
C ASN A 902 22.96 26.23 27.99
N GLY A 903 22.10 26.48 28.99
CA GLY A 903 22.43 26.26 30.40
C GLY A 903 22.73 24.80 30.73
N LEU A 904 21.91 23.87 30.23
CA LEU A 904 22.13 22.42 30.42
C LEU A 904 23.41 21.93 29.71
N ASP A 905 23.69 22.39 28.49
CA ASP A 905 24.95 22.09 27.80
C ASP A 905 26.16 22.57 28.61
N TYR A 906 26.14 23.82 29.08
CA TYR A 906 27.21 24.39 29.90
C TYR A 906 27.45 23.57 31.17
N LEU A 907 26.39 23.15 31.87
CA LEU A 907 26.48 22.29 33.04
C LEU A 907 27.12 20.93 32.69
N LEU A 908 26.67 20.29 31.60
CA LEU A 908 27.19 19.00 31.13
C LEU A 908 28.63 19.06 30.57
N GLN A 909 29.10 20.24 30.14
CA GLN A 909 30.49 20.49 29.74
C GLN A 909 31.38 20.87 30.93
N SER A 910 30.83 21.50 31.98
CA SER A 910 31.60 22.03 33.12
C SER A 910 32.34 20.98 33.97
N GLY A 911 31.98 19.70 33.86
CA GLY A 911 32.54 18.59 34.64
C GLY A 911 32.18 18.61 36.13
N LYS A 912 31.39 19.58 36.60
CA LYS A 912 30.99 19.72 38.01
C LYS A 912 29.82 18.78 38.34
N ILE A 913 29.63 18.53 39.64
CA ILE A 913 28.42 17.83 40.13
C ILE A 913 27.23 18.79 39.95
N ILE A 914 26.24 18.36 39.16
CA ILE A 914 25.00 19.11 38.94
C ILE A 914 24.15 18.99 40.21
N SER A 915 23.94 20.11 40.91
CA SER A 915 23.08 20.16 42.09
C SER A 915 21.61 20.37 41.69
N THR A 916 20.70 19.88 42.53
CA THR A 916 19.25 20.05 42.35
C THR A 916 18.86 21.52 42.31
N GLN A 917 19.43 22.35 43.18
CA GLN A 917 19.21 23.80 43.21
C GLN A 917 19.56 24.48 41.89
N VAL A 918 20.67 24.10 41.22
CA VAL A 918 21.07 24.72 39.94
C VAL A 918 20.09 24.38 38.80
N LEU A 919 19.49 23.19 38.81
CA LEU A 919 18.41 22.85 37.87
C LEU A 919 17.11 23.59 38.19
N THR A 920 16.74 23.71 39.46
CA THR A 920 15.57 24.49 39.90
C THR A 920 15.71 25.96 39.52
N ASP A 921 16.87 26.56 39.76
CA ASP A 921 17.22 27.94 39.40
C ASP A 921 17.17 28.21 37.89
N LEU A 922 17.47 27.20 37.06
CA LEU A 922 17.44 27.32 35.61
C LEU A 922 16.00 27.30 35.07
N ILE A 923 15.15 26.43 35.61
CA ILE A 923 13.72 26.36 35.25
C ILE A 923 12.96 27.61 35.73
N LEU A 924 13.10 27.99 37.00
CA LEU A 924 12.29 29.06 37.60
C LEU A 924 12.54 30.45 36.97
N LYS A 925 13.68 30.64 36.27
CA LYS A 925 13.99 31.86 35.53
C LYS A 925 13.42 31.87 34.12
N ASN A 926 13.12 30.70 33.55
CA ASN A 926 12.75 30.52 32.14
C ASN A 926 11.49 29.64 32.01
N PRO A 927 10.31 30.05 32.53
CA PRO A 927 9.08 29.26 32.43
C PRO A 927 8.55 29.16 30.98
N PRO A 928 7.83 28.08 30.63
CA PRO A 928 7.30 27.88 29.28
C PRO A 928 6.17 28.87 28.98
N SER A 929 6.16 29.43 27.76
CA SER A 929 5.20 30.46 27.34
C SER A 929 4.28 29.99 26.22
N LEU A 930 2.97 30.27 26.35
CA LEU A 930 1.98 29.97 25.31
C LEU A 930 2.25 30.81 24.03
N PRO A 931 2.08 30.23 22.83
CA PRO A 931 2.19 30.99 21.58
C PRO A 931 1.21 32.18 21.53
N SER A 932 1.70 33.35 21.11
CA SER A 932 0.88 34.59 21.03
C SER A 932 -0.25 34.53 20.00
N SER A 933 -0.16 33.63 19.02
CA SER A 933 -1.24 33.31 18.08
C SER A 933 -1.14 31.87 17.59
N ILE A 934 -2.28 31.29 17.21
CA ILE A 934 -2.36 29.98 16.55
C ILE A 934 -3.10 30.18 15.22
N ASN A 935 -2.34 30.24 14.12
CA ASN A 935 -2.93 30.20 12.79
C ASN A 935 -3.39 28.78 12.47
N ASN A 936 -4.48 28.65 11.71
CA ASN A 936 -5.04 27.40 11.21
C ASN A 936 -5.42 26.36 12.29
N ILE A 937 -5.87 26.78 13.49
CA ILE A 937 -6.26 25.85 14.56
C ILE A 937 -7.34 24.85 14.13
N GLU A 938 -8.23 25.23 13.20
CA GLU A 938 -9.28 24.38 12.60
C GLU A 938 -8.76 23.19 11.76
N SER A 939 -7.48 23.21 11.36
CA SER A 939 -6.86 22.12 10.61
C SER A 939 -6.48 20.92 11.47
N VAL A 940 -6.42 21.09 12.80
CA VAL A 940 -6.12 20.01 13.75
C VAL A 940 -7.17 18.91 13.65
N ARG A 941 -6.70 17.66 13.60
CA ARG A 941 -7.54 16.46 13.61
C ARG A 941 -7.09 15.50 14.70
N VAL A 942 -8.05 14.95 15.43
CA VAL A 942 -7.79 13.88 16.39
C VAL A 942 -7.73 12.56 15.64
N LYS A 943 -6.71 11.73 15.87
CA LYS A 943 -6.66 10.36 15.34
C LYS A 943 -7.62 9.48 16.15
N TRP A 944 -8.58 8.85 15.48
CA TRP A 944 -9.66 8.11 16.12
C TRP A 944 -9.99 6.82 15.38
N ALA A 945 -10.61 5.88 16.08
CA ALA A 945 -10.97 4.58 15.52
C ALA A 945 -12.41 4.17 15.88
N LYS A 946 -13.10 3.57 14.91
CA LYS A 946 -14.40 2.93 15.09
C LYS A 946 -14.27 1.43 14.87
N ILE A 947 -14.38 0.65 15.94
CA ILE A 947 -14.53 -0.80 15.83
C ILE A 947 -15.94 -1.09 15.32
N ILE A 948 -16.04 -1.97 14.32
CA ILE A 948 -17.28 -2.42 13.66
C ILE A 948 -17.51 -3.90 13.97
N GLU A 949 -16.44 -4.71 13.96
CA GLU A 949 -16.45 -6.08 14.45
C GLU A 949 -15.29 -6.29 15.43
N PRO A 950 -15.49 -6.98 16.58
CA PRO A 950 -16.76 -7.54 17.04
C PRO A 950 -17.74 -6.47 17.57
N GLU A 951 -19.03 -6.66 17.31
CA GLU A 951 -20.10 -5.80 17.84
C GLU A 951 -20.41 -6.17 19.29
N SER A 952 -20.52 -5.16 20.18
CA SER A 952 -20.69 -5.35 21.63
C SER A 952 -21.91 -6.20 21.97
N ASP A 953 -23.04 -5.88 21.36
CA ASP A 953 -24.35 -6.37 21.79
C ASP A 953 -24.54 -7.83 21.37
N ILE A 954 -24.10 -8.18 20.15
CA ILE A 954 -24.02 -9.57 19.68
C ILE A 954 -23.05 -10.39 20.55
N SER A 955 -21.92 -9.80 20.96
CA SER A 955 -20.92 -10.48 21.79
C SER A 955 -21.43 -10.78 23.20
N MET A 956 -22.23 -9.88 23.78
CA MET A 956 -22.92 -10.11 25.06
C MET A 956 -23.98 -11.23 24.97
N GLU A 957 -24.76 -11.28 23.89
CA GLU A 957 -25.73 -12.36 23.68
C GLU A 957 -25.07 -13.73 23.43
N ARG A 958 -23.89 -13.76 22.80
CA ARG A 958 -23.26 -14.99 22.28
C ARG A 958 -21.76 -15.05 22.58
N PRO A 959 -21.37 -15.34 23.85
CA PRO A 959 -19.96 -15.39 24.23
C PRO A 959 -19.17 -16.45 23.44
N HIS A 960 -18.03 -16.04 22.89
CA HIS A 960 -17.10 -16.91 22.16
C HIS A 960 -16.56 -18.03 23.07
N ARG A 961 -16.70 -19.28 22.61
CA ARG A 961 -16.14 -20.47 23.29
C ARG A 961 -14.81 -20.84 22.67
N PHE A 962 -13.75 -20.84 23.47
CA PHE A 962 -12.41 -21.25 23.08
C PHE A 962 -11.97 -22.50 23.87
N VAL A 963 -10.86 -23.12 23.44
CA VAL A 963 -10.16 -24.17 24.18
C VAL A 963 -8.84 -23.58 24.65
N ALA A 964 -8.56 -23.64 25.96
CA ALA A 964 -7.31 -23.10 26.50
C ALA A 964 -6.07 -23.69 25.81
N ILE A 965 -4.97 -22.92 25.76
CA ILE A 965 -3.72 -23.25 25.06
C ILE A 965 -3.82 -23.21 23.52
N LEU A 966 -5.03 -23.35 22.94
CA LEU A 966 -5.25 -23.13 21.50
C LEU A 966 -5.66 -21.66 21.24
N PRO A 967 -5.02 -20.95 20.30
CA PRO A 967 -5.42 -19.59 19.95
C PRO A 967 -6.76 -19.60 19.22
N SER A 968 -7.67 -18.72 19.64
CA SER A 968 -8.94 -18.45 18.96
C SER A 968 -8.78 -17.25 18.03
N CYS A 969 -9.36 -17.33 16.84
CA CYS A 969 -9.45 -16.18 15.93
C CYS A 969 -10.79 -15.46 16.14
N THR A 970 -10.75 -14.13 16.26
CA THR A 970 -11.94 -13.27 16.23
C THR A 970 -11.85 -12.33 15.04
N SER A 971 -12.95 -12.17 14.29
CA SER A 971 -13.02 -11.17 13.21
C SER A 971 -12.87 -9.78 13.80
N PHE A 972 -11.96 -8.99 13.23
CA PHE A 972 -11.72 -7.62 13.63
C PHE A 972 -11.81 -6.69 12.42
N VAL A 973 -12.83 -5.84 12.44
CA VAL A 973 -13.06 -4.82 11.42
C VAL A 973 -13.13 -3.48 12.12
N ALA A 974 -12.26 -2.54 11.75
CA ALA A 974 -12.23 -1.20 12.31
C ALA A 974 -11.88 -0.16 11.25
N ASP A 975 -12.58 0.97 11.28
CA ASP A 975 -12.21 2.17 10.52
C ASP A 975 -11.33 3.06 11.38
N VAL A 976 -10.22 3.53 10.81
CA VAL A 976 -9.27 4.42 11.46
C VAL A 976 -9.10 5.66 10.61
N HIS A 977 -9.24 6.83 11.22
CA HIS A 977 -9.41 8.11 10.55
C HIS A 977 -8.33 9.12 10.92
N GLU A 978 -8.07 10.06 10.00
CA GLU A 978 -7.14 11.19 10.15
C GLU A 978 -5.67 10.76 10.37
N LEU A 979 -5.28 9.65 9.73
CA LEU A 979 -3.94 9.08 9.78
C LEU A 979 -2.94 9.80 8.87
N GLU A 980 -1.70 9.94 9.32
CA GLU A 980 -0.60 10.57 8.59
C GLU A 980 0.32 9.55 7.89
N GLU A 981 1.19 10.01 6.99
CA GLU A 981 2.09 9.14 6.23
C GLU A 981 3.09 8.44 7.15
N GLY A 982 3.04 7.10 7.16
CA GLY A 982 3.81 6.24 8.07
C GLY A 982 3.03 5.66 9.25
N ASP A 983 1.86 6.21 9.62
CA ASP A 983 1.08 5.72 10.78
C ASP A 983 0.58 4.28 10.61
N SER A 984 0.33 3.85 9.37
CA SER A 984 -0.11 2.47 9.05
C SER A 984 0.85 1.39 9.55
N GLU A 985 2.15 1.67 9.62
CA GLU A 985 3.16 0.77 10.20
C GLU A 985 3.12 0.72 11.74
N ARG A 986 2.53 1.74 12.38
CA ARG A 986 2.51 1.95 13.83
C ARG A 986 1.25 1.44 14.51
N ILE A 987 0.12 1.32 13.79
CA ILE A 987 -1.15 0.82 14.32
C ILE A 987 -1.02 -0.62 14.86
N ARG A 988 -1.54 -0.86 16.07
CA ARG A 988 -1.73 -2.19 16.66
C ARG A 988 -3.17 -2.33 17.16
N VAL A 989 -3.62 -3.57 17.31
CA VAL A 989 -4.78 -3.89 18.15
C VAL A 989 -4.24 -4.32 19.51
N LYS A 990 -4.60 -3.59 20.55
CA LYS A 990 -4.31 -3.92 21.95
C LYS A 990 -5.43 -4.80 22.49
N ILE A 991 -5.03 -5.94 23.03
CA ILE A 991 -5.90 -6.94 23.65
C ILE A 991 -5.57 -6.93 25.14
N ASP A 992 -6.51 -6.49 25.97
CA ASP A 992 -6.42 -6.57 27.43
C ASP A 992 -7.22 -7.78 27.93
N TYR A 993 -6.58 -8.63 28.72
CA TYR A 993 -7.17 -9.85 29.27
C TYR A 993 -7.62 -9.68 30.74
N PRO A 994 -8.59 -10.47 31.22
CA PRO A 994 -9.05 -10.47 32.62
C PRO A 994 -7.98 -10.72 33.69
N ASP A 995 -6.84 -11.32 33.34
CA ASP A 995 -5.70 -11.55 34.24
C ASP A 995 -4.74 -10.35 34.34
N GLY A 996 -5.06 -9.23 33.67
CA GLY A 996 -4.21 -8.04 33.59
C GLY A 996 -3.05 -8.16 32.59
N SER A 997 -2.95 -9.27 31.85
CA SER A 997 -2.00 -9.37 30.74
C SER A 997 -2.48 -8.58 29.53
N VAL A 998 -1.53 -8.09 28.74
CA VAL A 998 -1.77 -7.23 27.56
C VAL A 998 -0.97 -7.78 26.39
N THR A 999 -1.59 -7.89 25.22
CA THR A 999 -0.88 -8.24 23.98
C THR A 999 -1.15 -7.24 22.86
N LEU A 1000 -0.16 -7.02 22.01
CA LEU A 1000 -0.22 -6.09 20.87
C LEU A 1000 -0.15 -6.88 19.56
N PHE A 1001 -1.26 -6.94 18.85
CA PHE A 1001 -1.37 -7.55 17.53
C PHE A 1001 -1.06 -6.52 16.43
N ARG A 1002 -0.22 -6.87 15.45
CA ARG A 1002 0.07 -6.02 14.27
C ARG A 1002 -0.72 -6.55 13.06
N PRO A 1003 -1.76 -5.83 12.58
CA PRO A 1003 -2.41 -6.15 11.31
C PRO A 1003 -1.40 -6.08 10.15
N ARG A 1004 -1.60 -6.89 9.11
CA ARG A 1004 -0.72 -6.84 7.92
C ARG A 1004 -1.09 -5.67 7.01
N ILE A 1005 -0.14 -5.16 6.24
CA ILE A 1005 -0.40 -4.10 5.24
C ILE A 1005 -1.46 -4.56 4.22
N LYS A 1006 -1.48 -5.85 3.85
CA LYS A 1006 -2.53 -6.45 2.98
C LYS A 1006 -3.95 -6.50 3.61
N GLU A 1007 -4.05 -6.34 4.93
CA GLU A 1007 -5.29 -6.36 5.70
C GLU A 1007 -5.81 -4.91 5.94
N MET A 1008 -5.08 -3.90 5.46
CA MET A 1008 -5.45 -2.48 5.51
C MET A 1008 -5.89 -2.00 4.13
N SER A 1009 -7.17 -1.65 3.97
CA SER A 1009 -7.70 -1.05 2.74
C SER A 1009 -7.95 0.44 2.95
N LYS A 1010 -7.26 1.30 2.19
CA LYS A 1010 -7.57 2.73 2.11
C LYS A 1010 -8.97 2.92 1.51
N MET A 1011 -9.83 3.68 2.19
CA MET A 1011 -11.19 3.98 1.74
C MET A 1011 -11.25 5.40 1.15
N ASP A 1012 -10.79 6.37 1.92
CA ASP A 1012 -10.69 7.80 1.56
C ASP A 1012 -9.25 8.29 1.74
N GLU A 1013 -8.97 9.57 1.46
CA GLU A 1013 -7.61 10.13 1.60
C GLU A 1013 -7.00 9.95 2.99
N ASN A 1014 -7.82 10.08 4.04
CA ASN A 1014 -7.41 9.98 5.45
C ASN A 1014 -8.03 8.78 6.21
N THR A 1015 -8.80 7.91 5.54
CA THR A 1015 -9.50 6.77 6.18
C THR A 1015 -8.93 5.43 5.74
N ILE A 1016 -8.52 4.60 6.70
CA ILE A 1016 -8.09 3.20 6.48
C ILE A 1016 -9.06 2.26 7.20
N ARG A 1017 -9.65 1.32 6.45
CA ARG A 1017 -10.42 0.19 7.01
C ARG A 1017 -9.49 -1.01 7.19
N ILE A 1018 -9.33 -1.45 8.44
CA ILE A 1018 -8.62 -2.67 8.83
C ILE A 1018 -9.61 -3.83 8.77
N ARG A 1019 -9.23 -4.96 8.16
CA ARG A 1019 -9.95 -6.24 8.19
C ARG A 1019 -8.97 -7.36 8.49
N SER A 1020 -8.88 -7.79 9.74
CA SER A 1020 -7.92 -8.81 10.18
C SER A 1020 -8.57 -9.83 11.12
N ASN A 1021 -7.91 -10.97 11.31
CA ASN A 1021 -8.32 -11.98 12.29
C ASN A 1021 -7.39 -11.86 13.51
N VAL A 1022 -7.90 -11.25 14.58
CA VAL A 1022 -7.14 -11.04 15.81
C VAL A 1022 -7.06 -12.37 16.57
N LEU A 1023 -5.83 -12.73 16.96
CA LEU A 1023 -5.52 -13.96 17.68
C LEU A 1023 -5.62 -13.73 19.19
N ILE A 1024 -6.66 -14.29 19.81
CA ILE A 1024 -6.88 -14.32 21.25
C ILE A 1024 -6.26 -15.62 21.78
N ALA A 1025 -5.19 -15.52 22.57
CA ALA A 1025 -4.38 -16.66 22.99
C ALA A 1025 -4.33 -16.76 24.52
N VAL A 1026 -5.23 -17.56 25.09
CA VAL A 1026 -5.36 -17.71 26.54
C VAL A 1026 -4.57 -18.92 27.04
N SER A 1027 -3.64 -18.69 27.96
CA SER A 1027 -2.71 -19.69 28.52
C SER A 1027 -3.36 -20.67 29.49
N SER A 1028 -4.48 -20.27 30.11
CA SER A 1028 -5.23 -21.02 31.13
C SER A 1028 -6.71 -21.15 30.76
N ALA A 1029 -7.42 -22.08 31.40
CA ALA A 1029 -8.86 -22.21 31.24
C ALA A 1029 -9.58 -21.29 32.25
N TRP A 1030 -10.52 -20.48 31.78
CA TRP A 1030 -11.38 -19.67 32.64
C TRP A 1030 -12.59 -20.49 33.11
N SER A 1031 -13.00 -20.29 34.36
CA SER A 1031 -14.16 -20.99 34.94
C SER A 1031 -15.50 -20.41 34.49
N ASN A 1032 -15.53 -19.10 34.19
CA ASN A 1032 -16.69 -18.34 33.73
C ASN A 1032 -16.33 -17.60 32.43
N ALA A 1033 -17.34 -17.06 31.74
CA ALA A 1033 -17.11 -15.99 30.76
C ALA A 1033 -16.54 -14.74 31.46
N ALA A 1034 -15.65 -14.03 30.77
CA ALA A 1034 -15.02 -12.79 31.22
C ALA A 1034 -14.63 -11.94 30.01
N ASP A 1035 -14.59 -10.62 30.19
CA ASP A 1035 -14.48 -9.67 29.09
C ASP A 1035 -13.04 -9.50 28.59
N VAL A 1036 -12.87 -9.51 27.26
CA VAL A 1036 -11.60 -9.18 26.59
C VAL A 1036 -11.77 -7.84 25.88
N VAL A 1037 -11.01 -6.84 26.29
CA VAL A 1037 -11.12 -5.50 25.70
C VAL A 1037 -10.19 -5.40 24.49
N LEU A 1038 -10.76 -5.10 23.34
CA LEU A 1038 -10.05 -4.80 22.09
C LEU A 1038 -10.04 -3.28 21.88
N SER A 1039 -8.86 -2.70 21.68
CA SER A 1039 -8.68 -1.28 21.39
C SER A 1039 -7.67 -1.06 20.26
N VAL A 1040 -7.87 -0.02 19.44
CA VAL A 1040 -6.88 0.37 18.42
C VAL A 1040 -5.92 1.38 19.03
N VAL A 1041 -4.63 1.14 18.84
CA VAL A 1041 -3.55 1.95 19.43
C VAL A 1041 -2.47 2.26 18.40
N LEU A 1042 -1.78 3.39 18.56
CA LEU A 1042 -0.53 3.69 17.86
C LEU A 1042 0.67 3.32 18.75
N VAL A 1043 1.71 2.73 18.15
CA VAL A 1043 3.04 2.71 18.79
C VAL A 1043 3.65 4.10 18.62
N PRO A 1044 4.11 4.76 19.70
CA PRO A 1044 4.69 6.10 19.64
C PRO A 1044 5.95 6.13 18.79
N SER A 1045 6.30 7.33 18.32
CA SER A 1045 7.51 7.60 17.52
C SER A 1045 8.79 7.66 18.38
N SER A 1046 8.65 7.76 19.71
CA SER A 1046 9.75 7.77 20.68
C SER A 1046 10.11 6.34 21.16
N LEU A 1047 11.17 6.19 21.97
CA LEU A 1047 11.48 4.92 22.65
C LEU A 1047 10.52 4.58 23.81
N SER A 1048 9.36 5.26 23.89
CA SER A 1048 8.33 4.99 24.89
C SER A 1048 7.68 3.62 24.65
N SER A 1049 7.64 2.78 25.68
CA SER A 1049 7.13 1.40 25.60
C SER A 1049 5.60 1.29 25.74
N ARG A 1050 4.91 2.42 25.91
CA ARG A 1050 3.46 2.48 26.11
C ARG A 1050 2.74 2.78 24.78
N PRO A 1051 1.71 2.00 24.40
CA PRO A 1051 0.94 2.25 23.20
C PRO A 1051 -0.12 3.35 23.43
N ILE A 1052 -0.22 4.31 22.52
CA ILE A 1052 -1.14 5.45 22.60
C ILE A 1052 -2.54 5.02 22.14
N PRO A 1053 -3.59 5.13 22.96
CA PRO A 1053 -4.95 4.78 22.54
C PRO A 1053 -5.49 5.78 21.52
N LEU A 1054 -6.07 5.28 20.43
CA LEU A 1054 -6.89 6.10 19.56
C LEU A 1054 -8.24 6.37 20.23
N SER A 1055 -8.73 7.61 20.10
CA SER A 1055 -9.96 8.03 20.79
C SER A 1055 -11.23 7.49 20.12
N SER A 1056 -12.35 7.57 20.85
CA SER A 1056 -13.69 7.56 20.27
C SER A 1056 -13.88 8.73 19.30
N SER A 1057 -14.90 8.67 18.44
CA SER A 1057 -15.15 9.72 17.43
C SER A 1057 -15.18 11.12 18.04
N PRO A 1058 -14.78 12.19 17.33
CA PRO A 1058 -14.76 13.54 17.89
C PRO A 1058 -16.11 13.99 18.48
N SER A 1059 -17.22 13.47 17.93
CA SER A 1059 -18.61 13.69 18.33
C SER A 1059 -19.16 12.71 19.39
N SER A 1060 -18.32 11.85 19.97
CA SER A 1060 -18.69 10.86 21.00
C SER A 1060 -17.67 10.80 22.14
#